data_AF-A0A7J6LD26-F1
#
_entry.id   AF-A0A7J6LD26-F1
#
_cell.length_a   1.000
_cell.length_b   1.000
_cell.length_c   1.000
_cell.angle_alpha   90.00
_cell.angle_beta   90.00
_cell.angle_gamma   90.00
#
_symmetry.space_group_name_H-M   'P 1'
#
loop_
_entity.id
_entity.type
_entity.pdbx_description
1 polymer ?
#
loop_
_entity_poly.entity_id
_entity_poly.type
_entity_poly.pdbx_seq_one_letter_code
_entity_poly.pdbx_strand_id
1 'polypeptide(L)'
;KYLHGGILDDFKCYYPAAYRPLVEALSTDRVDGARGMGGQTVCVIGGGVSGIVTLRTLLAEGFDVTLLEARDRVGGVWSTGYVGQGAQSPSWFYEFSEFPVGDRYPLFMKKEDLCSYIDDYVRRHHFVKRVSHFKLGPHIRCNVLVKDLENLDGKAWRVTTEDGHQRVFDKVVICTGLFRKKHIPNFPGMDQTKVKVFHSSDCSDRSAFTGKDVVFVGYGKSTLDLMNELKDEVKSTTFVYREKRWPLPGNLWKISIIHVMFCRAFEWLLPSYYTEEKPRSSLYQLFTAVWWWLWEHVLDWQHGLTAAGMRPDSPFVGDIFHNQFVVPEGTYERIAAGEISSTGFMKYSSTAIDASGGSSYCLGLNIWVGHSAFLLISDAKQATMTEFTKDGVLLTTGEQICCDAVVLGTGFEAAMEILPPECKEKLICDKGEGPWLHRHIVHPDFMHLAFVGWASTNISISTSTLQALWLAGLWKGRISTTASDMRHDIAKYRRWALERIPPTPQRPCTIFLYIDLYHDQLIEDLGVSKYLHGGLFDDFILYCPATYRPLAMTEGEHSRLPPREANGIGFNLDGLTKKQHFAIGRINPAIRRASDVPLPASCRSYFIFLHMLHSDSPTDSPRADNVAIPPEVTDAEKKALEVLKNLLVDTIAQYPGSNTMPEVFGDVRLLMFLRVAKNDPQKAATQFKEFLVWRRERNVDDIRADILEKKMSFDEVPNIKKASYYLPFNPCLRDPTGEPSRAKDGSFIYCERLGMIETNGFVGEVSDDEFSEMFIYLSELGQLLIHDHHNRTGELASFMLAIDVGGAPTASWANPKLCKAVVNRMGSAGRLRETFYPGQVSKVCFLNAPWIFDTFFKLLRPFLPKDSLSKVKIFRPGDEGIMSLVDPKNVPAFLGGSCDSPLGQVPETGRLLNDRFGLGTAEVETVTIAKGQSMQIPLTVKKGDIVSWAFGVDAQDILFGVEVRAQKDGQMTSEFVVPLEKCSSHRSVRGQYTSLTDGRLVLVFDNTSSWIRSRTVHYRYEIVSAEEAAKLDAKVASVETTYCV
;
A
#
# COMPACT_ATOMS: atom_id res chain seq x y z
N LYS A 1 -7.90 -20.46 -2.66
CA LYS A 1 -7.14 -21.55 -3.33
C LYS A 1 -7.05 -21.43 -4.87
N TYR A 2 -7.70 -20.45 -5.52
CA TYR A 2 -7.43 -20.08 -6.94
C TYR A 2 -6.88 -18.63 -7.09
N LEU A 3 -6.46 -18.00 -5.98
CA LEU A 3 -6.01 -16.60 -5.91
C LEU A 3 -4.57 -16.43 -5.39
N HIS A 4 -3.78 -17.52 -5.31
CA HIS A 4 -2.40 -17.47 -4.79
C HIS A 4 -1.37 -18.04 -5.78
N GLY A 5 -1.64 -17.89 -7.07
CA GLY A 5 -0.73 -18.29 -8.14
C GLY A 5 -0.54 -17.17 -9.14
N GLY A 6 0.56 -16.41 -9.00
CA GLY A 6 1.33 -15.90 -10.14
C GLY A 6 0.72 -14.80 -11.01
N ILE A 7 -0.03 -13.82 -10.47
CA ILE A 7 -0.48 -12.65 -11.25
C ILE A 7 -0.09 -11.30 -10.59
N LEU A 8 0.63 -11.28 -9.47
CA LEU A 8 1.00 -10.02 -8.79
C LEU A 8 2.45 -9.54 -9.01
N ASP A 9 3.33 -10.35 -9.61
CA ASP A 9 4.75 -10.00 -9.81
C ASP A 9 5.02 -9.14 -11.07
N ASP A 10 4.01 -8.84 -11.88
CA ASP A 10 4.16 -8.09 -13.14
C ASP A 10 3.84 -6.58 -13.03
N PHE A 11 3.64 -6.05 -11.82
CA PHE A 11 3.44 -4.61 -11.61
C PHE A 11 4.75 -3.80 -11.49
N LYS A 12 5.75 -4.13 -12.32
CA LYS A 12 6.78 -3.14 -12.68
C LYS A 12 6.12 -2.09 -13.58
N CYS A 13 6.55 -0.83 -13.50
CA CYS A 13 6.12 0.30 -14.35
C CYS A 13 6.45 0.09 -15.85
N TYR A 14 5.96 -1.00 -16.44
CA TYR A 14 5.73 -1.13 -17.86
C TYR A 14 4.45 -0.38 -18.17
N TYR A 15 4.47 0.46 -19.19
CA TYR A 15 3.25 0.81 -19.91
C TYR A 15 2.51 -0.50 -20.19
N PRO A 16 1.31 -0.71 -19.64
CA PRO A 16 0.50 -1.87 -20.01
C PRO A 16 0.47 -1.95 -21.54
N ALA A 17 0.71 -3.12 -22.12
CA ALA A 17 0.78 -3.28 -23.58
C ALA A 17 -0.46 -2.70 -24.28
N ALA A 18 -1.60 -2.67 -23.59
CA ALA A 18 -2.85 -2.02 -23.98
C ALA A 18 -2.71 -0.52 -24.33
N TYR A 19 -1.81 0.22 -23.68
CA TYR A 19 -1.64 1.67 -23.89
C TYR A 19 -0.55 2.02 -24.91
N ARG A 20 0.30 1.07 -25.31
CA ARG A 20 1.44 1.31 -26.20
C ARG A 20 1.03 1.97 -27.53
N PRO A 21 0.00 1.52 -28.27
CA PRO A 21 -0.35 2.14 -29.56
C PRO A 21 -0.75 3.61 -29.44
N LEU A 22 -1.50 3.97 -28.39
CA LEU A 22 -1.88 5.37 -28.15
C LEU A 22 -0.68 6.20 -27.69
N VAL A 23 0.16 5.69 -26.78
CA VAL A 23 1.36 6.41 -26.33
C VAL A 23 2.33 6.66 -27.49
N GLU A 24 2.51 5.67 -28.38
CA GLU A 24 3.30 5.81 -29.60
C GLU A 24 2.71 6.86 -30.53
N ALA A 25 1.38 6.81 -30.80
CA ALA A 25 0.68 7.80 -31.62
C ALA A 25 0.73 9.21 -31.05
N LEU A 26 0.56 9.37 -29.72
CA LEU A 26 0.70 10.65 -29.03
C LEU A 26 2.15 11.15 -29.10
N SER A 27 3.14 10.27 -29.06
CA SER A 27 4.56 10.64 -29.08
C SER A 27 5.02 11.05 -30.48
N THR A 28 4.62 10.33 -31.53
CA THR A 28 4.91 10.70 -32.94
C THR A 28 4.25 12.02 -33.33
N ASP A 29 2.95 12.18 -33.05
CA ASP A 29 2.22 13.42 -33.34
C ASP A 29 2.74 14.64 -32.56
N ARG A 30 3.30 14.46 -31.36
CA ARG A 30 3.88 15.57 -30.57
C ARG A 30 5.23 16.01 -31.13
N VAL A 31 6.00 15.09 -31.71
CA VAL A 31 7.28 15.38 -32.38
C VAL A 31 7.03 16.06 -33.74
N ASP A 32 6.04 15.60 -34.50
CA ASP A 32 5.69 16.16 -35.81
C ASP A 32 4.80 17.42 -35.69
N GLY A 33 3.92 17.49 -34.69
CA GLY A 33 3.06 18.63 -34.40
C GLY A 33 3.83 19.87 -33.93
N ALA A 34 4.96 19.67 -33.24
CA ALA A 34 5.91 20.74 -32.94
C ALA A 34 6.56 21.35 -34.21
N ARG A 35 6.46 20.66 -35.36
CA ARG A 35 6.92 21.14 -36.68
C ARG A 35 5.77 21.48 -37.65
N GLY A 36 4.50 21.20 -37.33
CA GLY A 36 3.41 21.23 -38.32
C GLY A 36 2.05 21.82 -37.92
N MET A 37 1.77 22.12 -36.63
CA MET A 37 0.50 22.79 -36.23
C MET A 37 0.70 23.90 -35.18
N GLY A 38 1.68 24.78 -35.39
CA GLY A 38 1.65 26.09 -34.71
C GLY A 38 0.52 26.94 -35.27
N GLY A 39 -0.61 27.11 -34.57
CA GLY A 39 -1.60 28.08 -35.03
C GLY A 39 -2.97 28.18 -34.33
N GLN A 40 -3.50 27.13 -33.69
CA GLN A 40 -4.85 27.21 -33.10
C GLN A 40 -4.83 27.65 -31.64
N THR A 41 -5.53 28.76 -31.38
CA THR A 41 -5.65 29.41 -30.08
C THR A 41 -6.83 28.85 -29.29
N VAL A 42 -6.60 28.50 -28.02
CA VAL A 42 -7.61 27.94 -27.12
C VAL A 42 -7.71 28.79 -25.86
N CYS A 43 -8.93 29.22 -25.52
CA CYS A 43 -9.21 29.85 -24.24
C CYS A 43 -9.78 28.83 -23.26
N VAL A 44 -9.09 28.59 -22.14
CA VAL A 44 -9.60 27.80 -21.00
C VAL A 44 -10.15 28.76 -19.95
N ILE A 45 -11.41 28.59 -19.55
CA ILE A 45 -12.08 29.48 -18.60
C ILE A 45 -12.22 28.76 -17.25
N GLY A 46 -11.51 29.24 -16.23
CA GLY A 46 -11.48 28.69 -14.87
C GLY A 46 -10.17 27.97 -14.54
N GLY A 47 -9.49 28.41 -13.48
CA GLY A 47 -8.23 27.89 -12.93
C GLY A 47 -8.42 26.92 -11.77
N GLY A 48 -9.50 26.13 -11.78
CA GLY A 48 -9.66 24.96 -10.92
C GLY A 48 -8.84 23.77 -11.40
N VAL A 49 -8.92 22.63 -10.70
CA VAL A 49 -8.18 21.40 -11.07
C VAL A 49 -8.47 20.96 -12.51
N SER A 50 -9.72 21.07 -12.97
CA SER A 50 -10.11 20.74 -14.35
C SER A 50 -9.40 21.64 -15.36
N GLY A 51 -9.43 22.95 -15.16
CA GLY A 51 -8.78 23.90 -16.07
C GLY A 51 -7.26 23.79 -16.10
N ILE A 52 -6.62 23.54 -14.96
CA ILE A 52 -5.17 23.33 -14.87
C ILE A 52 -4.75 22.09 -15.67
N VAL A 53 -5.49 20.98 -15.52
CA VAL A 53 -5.23 19.76 -16.27
C VAL A 53 -5.53 19.94 -17.76
N THR A 54 -6.64 20.60 -18.12
CA THR A 54 -6.95 20.94 -19.51
C THR A 54 -5.84 21.79 -20.14
N LEU A 55 -5.38 22.82 -19.43
CA LEU A 55 -4.28 23.67 -19.86
C LEU A 55 -3.02 22.84 -20.14
N ARG A 56 -2.60 22.01 -19.19
CA ARG A 56 -1.45 21.12 -19.38
C ARG A 56 -1.69 20.26 -20.63
N THR A 57 -2.78 19.49 -20.65
CA THR A 57 -3.01 18.47 -21.69
C THR A 57 -3.05 19.09 -23.07
N LEU A 58 -3.73 20.22 -23.26
CA LEU A 58 -3.80 20.90 -24.55
C LEU A 58 -2.45 21.52 -24.96
N LEU A 59 -1.67 22.08 -24.03
CA LEU A 59 -0.29 22.53 -24.32
C LEU A 59 0.59 21.36 -24.76
N ALA A 60 0.48 20.20 -24.09
CA ALA A 60 1.21 18.99 -24.45
C ALA A 60 0.79 18.44 -25.82
N GLU A 61 -0.45 18.71 -26.24
CA GLU A 61 -0.96 18.40 -27.58
C GLU A 61 -0.64 19.48 -28.63
N GLY A 62 0.10 20.53 -28.27
CA GLY A 62 0.60 21.54 -29.21
C GLY A 62 -0.36 22.69 -29.53
N PHE A 63 -1.44 22.85 -28.77
CA PHE A 63 -2.32 24.03 -28.89
C PHE A 63 -1.68 25.27 -28.24
N ASP A 64 -2.01 26.47 -28.73
CA ASP A 64 -1.68 27.74 -28.03
C ASP A 64 -2.78 28.07 -27.03
N VAL A 65 -2.53 27.78 -25.75
CA VAL A 65 -3.56 27.84 -24.71
C VAL A 65 -3.35 29.03 -23.79
N THR A 66 -4.42 29.77 -23.55
CA THR A 66 -4.51 30.80 -22.49
C THR A 66 -5.59 30.40 -21.50
N LEU A 67 -5.24 30.31 -20.21
CA LEU A 67 -6.19 30.10 -19.12
C LEU A 67 -6.56 31.43 -18.46
N LEU A 68 -7.85 31.71 -18.33
CA LEU A 68 -8.39 32.88 -17.63
C LEU A 68 -9.05 32.43 -16.31
N GLU A 69 -8.55 32.92 -15.19
CA GLU A 69 -9.09 32.69 -13.84
C GLU A 69 -9.61 34.02 -13.26
N ALA A 70 -10.85 33.99 -12.77
CA ALA A 70 -11.52 35.17 -12.24
C ALA A 70 -10.89 35.68 -10.94
N ARG A 71 -10.35 34.79 -10.10
CA ARG A 71 -9.71 35.13 -8.83
C ARG A 71 -8.23 35.45 -9.00
N ASP A 72 -7.61 35.93 -7.92
CA ASP A 72 -6.18 36.26 -7.85
C ASP A 72 -5.27 35.02 -7.88
N ARG A 73 -5.84 33.82 -7.69
CA ARG A 73 -5.10 32.56 -7.65
C ARG A 73 -5.88 31.40 -8.28
N VAL A 74 -5.11 30.38 -8.66
CA VAL A 74 -5.61 29.06 -9.05
C VAL A 74 -6.05 28.23 -7.83
N GLY A 75 -6.77 27.14 -8.09
CA GLY A 75 -7.24 26.19 -7.07
C GLY A 75 -8.75 25.94 -7.10
N GLY A 76 -9.52 26.81 -7.76
CA GLY A 76 -10.98 26.64 -7.92
C GLY A 76 -11.69 26.53 -6.57
N VAL A 77 -12.52 25.50 -6.38
CA VAL A 77 -13.26 25.25 -5.13
C VAL A 77 -12.36 25.11 -3.89
N TRP A 78 -11.10 24.73 -4.06
CA TRP A 78 -10.15 24.64 -2.95
C TRP A 78 -9.62 26.01 -2.54
N SER A 79 -9.61 27.00 -3.44
CA SER A 79 -9.18 28.37 -3.09
C SER A 79 -10.23 29.12 -2.26
N THR A 80 -11.51 28.85 -2.48
CA THR A 80 -12.64 29.50 -1.79
C THR A 80 -13.55 28.46 -1.19
N GLY A 81 -13.49 28.32 0.13
CA GLY A 81 -14.02 27.16 0.84
C GLY A 81 -14.34 27.49 2.28
N TYR A 82 -15.25 26.71 2.86
CA TYR A 82 -15.76 26.88 4.21
C TYR A 82 -14.84 26.25 5.27
N VAL A 83 -15.06 26.56 6.55
CA VAL A 83 -14.26 26.07 7.67
C VAL A 83 -14.30 24.54 7.71
N GLY A 84 -13.12 23.89 7.77
CA GLY A 84 -13.01 22.44 7.88
C GLY A 84 -13.19 21.67 6.57
N GLN A 85 -13.34 22.36 5.43
CA GLN A 85 -13.46 21.69 4.13
C GLN A 85 -12.21 20.86 3.81
N GLY A 86 -12.42 19.63 3.31
CA GLY A 86 -11.35 18.73 2.89
C GLY A 86 -11.84 17.69 1.88
N ALA A 87 -10.91 17.01 1.22
CA ALA A 87 -11.23 15.91 0.32
C ALA A 87 -11.79 14.70 1.10
N GLN A 88 -12.86 14.09 0.57
CA GLN A 88 -13.44 12.87 1.14
C GLN A 88 -12.68 11.60 0.73
N SER A 89 -11.83 11.72 -0.28
CA SER A 89 -11.05 10.62 -0.80
C SER A 89 -9.62 10.68 -0.29
N PRO A 90 -8.93 9.53 -0.18
CA PRO A 90 -7.52 9.50 0.12
C PRO A 90 -6.69 10.34 -0.85
N SER A 91 -5.54 10.82 -0.41
CA SER A 91 -4.69 11.75 -1.14
C SER A 91 -4.15 11.15 -2.44
N TRP A 92 -3.84 9.85 -2.45
CA TRP A 92 -3.47 9.09 -3.65
C TRP A 92 -4.63 8.89 -4.64
N PHE A 93 -5.87 9.14 -4.22
CA PHE A 93 -7.06 9.13 -5.09
C PHE A 93 -7.30 10.50 -5.73
N TYR A 94 -6.83 11.58 -5.10
CA TYR A 94 -6.98 12.97 -5.55
C TYR A 94 -5.64 13.57 -6.01
N GLU A 95 -4.74 12.75 -6.58
CA GLU A 95 -3.46 13.18 -7.14
C GLU A 95 -3.54 13.46 -8.65
N PHE A 96 -2.74 14.40 -9.15
CA PHE A 96 -2.41 14.51 -10.57
C PHE A 96 -1.62 13.26 -10.98
N SER A 97 -2.05 12.57 -12.03
CA SER A 97 -1.47 11.29 -12.45
C SER A 97 0.05 11.36 -12.65
N GLU A 98 0.56 12.47 -13.17
CA GLU A 98 1.99 12.74 -13.41
C GLU A 98 2.74 13.38 -12.23
N PHE A 99 2.04 13.78 -11.16
CA PHE A 99 2.62 14.49 -10.02
C PHE A 99 2.07 13.91 -8.70
N PRO A 100 2.53 12.74 -8.27
CA PRO A 100 2.01 12.06 -7.09
C PRO A 100 2.20 12.89 -5.82
N VAL A 101 1.25 12.79 -4.90
CA VAL A 101 1.23 13.60 -3.65
C VAL A 101 2.43 13.29 -2.73
N GLY A 102 2.88 12.03 -2.70
CA GLY A 102 3.98 11.56 -1.84
C GLY A 102 3.66 11.61 -0.33
N ASP A 103 4.68 11.46 0.51
CA ASP A 103 4.53 11.42 1.99
C ASP A 103 4.40 12.82 2.63
N ARG A 104 4.35 13.88 1.82
CA ARG A 104 4.35 15.27 2.31
C ARG A 104 2.99 15.74 2.82
N TYR A 105 1.91 15.16 2.31
CA TYR A 105 0.55 15.56 2.64
C TYR A 105 -0.17 14.42 3.36
N PRO A 106 -1.13 14.73 4.25
CA PRO A 106 -1.88 13.72 4.97
C PRO A 106 -2.69 12.83 4.03
N LEU A 107 -3.10 11.65 4.52
CA LEU A 107 -3.95 10.73 3.77
C LEU A 107 -5.26 11.38 3.34
N PHE A 108 -5.85 12.26 4.14
CA PHE A 108 -7.01 13.05 3.77
C PHE A 108 -6.63 14.52 3.83
N MET A 109 -6.45 15.12 2.66
CA MET A 109 -5.96 16.50 2.54
C MET A 109 -7.07 17.50 2.84
N LYS A 110 -6.78 18.46 3.73
CA LYS A 110 -7.65 19.61 3.93
C LYS A 110 -7.49 20.61 2.78
N LYS A 111 -8.36 21.61 2.75
CA LYS A 111 -8.33 22.69 1.77
C LYS A 111 -6.94 23.33 1.61
N GLU A 112 -6.24 23.60 2.71
CA GLU A 112 -4.92 24.25 2.72
C GLU A 112 -3.84 23.35 2.10
N ASP A 113 -3.89 22.06 2.39
CA ASP A 113 -3.03 21.04 1.80
C ASP A 113 -3.23 20.97 0.28
N LEU A 114 -4.50 20.91 -0.16
CA LEU A 114 -4.86 20.86 -1.57
C LEU A 114 -4.46 22.13 -2.32
N CYS A 115 -4.65 23.31 -1.71
CA CYS A 115 -4.15 24.56 -2.28
C CYS A 115 -2.65 24.55 -2.47
N SER A 116 -1.91 24.06 -1.46
CA SER A 116 -0.44 23.97 -1.52
C SER A 116 0.01 22.97 -2.58
N TYR A 117 -0.68 21.83 -2.69
CA TYR A 117 -0.40 20.81 -3.70
C TYR A 117 -0.67 21.31 -5.13
N ILE A 118 -1.77 22.02 -5.35
CA ILE A 118 -2.11 22.65 -6.64
C ILE A 118 -1.10 23.76 -6.98
N ASP A 119 -0.78 24.62 -6.01
CA ASP A 119 0.23 25.67 -6.19
C ASP A 119 1.60 25.05 -6.55
N ASP A 120 1.96 23.93 -5.92
CA ASP A 120 3.20 23.21 -6.23
C ASP A 120 3.20 22.66 -7.65
N TYR A 121 2.10 22.06 -8.10
CA TYR A 121 1.93 21.57 -9.47
C TYR A 121 2.06 22.71 -10.49
N VAL A 122 1.53 23.90 -10.19
CA VAL A 122 1.58 25.07 -11.08
C VAL A 122 2.92 25.83 -11.03
N ARG A 123 3.56 25.95 -9.86
CA ARG A 123 4.75 26.79 -9.63
C ARG A 123 6.10 26.07 -9.69
N ARG A 124 6.22 24.81 -9.26
CA ARG A 124 7.54 24.25 -8.93
C ARG A 124 8.29 23.64 -10.12
N HIS A 125 9.53 24.10 -10.23
CA HIS A 125 10.54 23.76 -11.23
C HIS A 125 11.62 22.73 -10.79
N HIS A 126 11.62 22.17 -9.56
CA HIS A 126 12.90 21.67 -9.02
C HIS A 126 12.95 20.40 -8.14
N PHE A 127 11.85 19.70 -7.83
CA PHE A 127 11.95 18.55 -6.88
C PHE A 127 12.11 17.17 -7.52
N VAL A 128 11.79 17.02 -8.81
CA VAL A 128 12.33 15.94 -9.62
C VAL A 128 13.27 16.58 -10.62
N LYS A 129 14.58 16.58 -10.35
CA LYS A 129 15.64 17.14 -11.23
C LYS A 129 15.64 16.59 -12.68
N ARG A 130 14.70 15.72 -13.04
CA ARG A 130 14.66 14.99 -14.30
C ARG A 130 13.35 15.14 -15.09
N VAL A 131 12.23 15.62 -14.53
CA VAL A 131 10.99 15.80 -15.31
C VAL A 131 10.91 17.25 -15.82
N SER A 132 10.88 17.42 -17.13
CA SER A 132 10.71 18.72 -17.80
C SER A 132 9.28 19.21 -17.62
N HIS A 133 8.99 19.91 -16.52
CA HIS A 133 7.64 20.44 -16.30
C HIS A 133 7.35 21.65 -17.21
N PHE A 134 6.21 21.61 -17.89
CA PHE A 134 5.64 22.73 -18.64
C PHE A 134 5.50 23.93 -17.71
N LYS A 135 6.08 25.07 -18.07
CA LYS A 135 5.88 26.33 -17.35
C LYS A 135 4.42 26.77 -17.50
N LEU A 136 3.50 26.25 -16.69
CA LEU A 136 2.07 26.56 -16.81
C LEU A 136 1.77 28.02 -16.44
N GLY A 137 2.49 28.58 -15.47
CA GLY A 137 2.31 29.96 -14.99
C GLY A 137 2.21 31.02 -16.10
N PRO A 138 3.14 31.08 -17.07
CA PRO A 138 3.06 31.98 -18.23
C PRO A 138 1.76 31.93 -19.05
N HIS A 139 1.01 30.84 -19.03
CA HIS A 139 -0.24 30.66 -19.77
C HIS A 139 -1.49 30.98 -18.94
N ILE A 140 -1.33 31.29 -17.65
CA ILE A 140 -2.42 31.57 -16.72
C ILE A 140 -2.53 33.09 -16.51
N ARG A 141 -3.76 33.61 -16.55
CA ARG A 141 -4.09 35.00 -16.21
C ARG A 141 -5.15 35.00 -15.12
N CYS A 142 -4.72 35.37 -13.91
CA CYS A 142 -5.59 35.59 -12.76
C CYS A 142 -6.21 36.99 -12.79
N ASN A 143 -7.25 37.21 -12.00
CA ASN A 143 -8.05 38.44 -11.94
C ASN A 143 -8.72 38.81 -13.28
N VAL A 144 -9.10 37.80 -14.06
CA VAL A 144 -9.75 37.97 -15.36
C VAL A 144 -11.10 37.26 -15.34
N LEU A 145 -12.16 38.00 -15.02
CA LEU A 145 -13.52 37.50 -15.09
C LEU A 145 -14.02 37.57 -16.53
N VAL A 146 -14.33 36.41 -17.13
CA VAL A 146 -15.06 36.35 -18.41
C VAL A 146 -16.53 36.64 -18.16
N LYS A 147 -17.09 37.61 -18.88
CA LYS A 147 -18.50 38.00 -18.79
C LYS A 147 -19.36 37.40 -19.90
N ASP A 148 -18.82 37.29 -21.10
CA ASP A 148 -19.60 36.94 -22.28
C ASP A 148 -18.77 36.17 -23.31
N LEU A 149 -19.45 35.26 -24.01
CA LEU A 149 -18.93 34.52 -25.14
C LEU A 149 -19.84 34.76 -26.34
N GLU A 150 -19.24 34.99 -27.50
CA GLU A 150 -19.96 35.15 -28.76
C GLU A 150 -19.36 34.21 -29.80
N ASN A 151 -20.22 33.43 -30.46
CA ASN A 151 -19.84 32.50 -31.50
C ASN A 151 -19.66 33.24 -32.84
N LEU A 152 -18.44 33.24 -33.37
CA LEU A 152 -18.10 33.85 -34.65
C LEU A 152 -18.13 32.79 -35.76
N ASP A 153 -19.21 32.76 -36.53
CA ASP A 153 -19.42 31.91 -37.71
C ASP A 153 -19.27 30.40 -37.46
N GLY A 154 -19.42 29.94 -36.21
CA GLY A 154 -19.22 28.53 -35.82
C GLY A 154 -17.76 28.07 -35.82
N LYS A 155 -16.80 28.97 -36.08
CA LYS A 155 -15.38 28.65 -36.27
C LYS A 155 -14.47 29.20 -35.18
N ALA A 156 -14.87 30.30 -34.55
CA ALA A 156 -14.11 30.96 -33.49
C ALA A 156 -15.05 31.57 -32.45
N TRP A 157 -14.49 32.02 -31.35
CA TRP A 157 -15.21 32.59 -30.22
C TRP A 157 -14.57 33.90 -29.79
N ARG A 158 -15.39 34.94 -29.66
CA ARG A 158 -15.00 36.18 -29.00
C ARG A 158 -15.27 36.03 -27.50
N VAL A 159 -14.22 36.22 -26.71
CA VAL A 159 -14.26 36.19 -25.25
C VAL A 159 -14.19 37.63 -24.75
N THR A 160 -15.22 38.07 -24.03
CA THR A 160 -15.30 39.40 -23.44
C THR A 160 -15.11 39.31 -21.92
N THR A 161 -14.17 40.08 -21.38
CA THR A 161 -13.86 40.14 -19.95
C THR A 161 -14.60 41.29 -19.27
N GLU A 162 -14.63 41.28 -17.94
CA GLU A 162 -15.36 42.25 -17.11
C GLU A 162 -14.97 43.71 -17.37
N ASP A 163 -13.69 43.94 -17.61
CA ASP A 163 -13.09 45.24 -17.95
C ASP A 163 -13.36 45.68 -19.41
N GLY A 164 -14.09 44.88 -20.19
CA GLY A 164 -14.45 45.18 -21.56
C GLY A 164 -13.40 44.78 -22.60
N HIS A 165 -12.28 44.16 -22.20
CA HIS A 165 -11.34 43.61 -23.17
C HIS A 165 -11.96 42.44 -23.94
N GLN A 166 -11.70 42.41 -25.24
CA GLN A 166 -12.20 41.36 -26.14
C GLN A 166 -11.03 40.68 -26.82
N ARG A 167 -11.05 39.36 -26.85
CA ARG A 167 -10.06 38.55 -27.58
C ARG A 167 -10.75 37.40 -28.28
N VAL A 168 -10.31 37.13 -29.52
CA VAL A 168 -10.83 36.01 -30.32
C VAL A 168 -9.93 34.80 -30.13
N PHE A 169 -10.54 33.64 -29.98
CA PHE A 169 -9.89 32.34 -29.91
C PHE A 169 -10.57 31.36 -30.87
N ASP A 170 -9.83 30.42 -31.43
CA ASP A 170 -10.42 29.40 -32.31
C ASP A 170 -11.34 28.45 -31.54
N LYS A 171 -11.00 28.18 -30.27
CA LYS A 171 -11.72 27.24 -29.41
C LYS A 171 -11.82 27.75 -27.97
N VAL A 172 -12.88 27.34 -27.27
CA VAL A 172 -13.12 27.66 -25.85
C VAL A 172 -13.40 26.38 -25.07
N VAL A 173 -12.77 26.24 -23.90
CA VAL A 173 -13.07 25.18 -22.94
C VAL A 173 -13.55 25.79 -21.63
N ILE A 174 -14.78 25.46 -21.24
CA ILE A 174 -15.39 25.90 -19.98
C ILE A 174 -15.01 24.93 -18.86
N CYS A 175 -14.15 25.40 -17.95
CA CYS A 175 -13.65 24.68 -16.79
C CYS A 175 -14.09 25.33 -15.47
N THR A 176 -15.24 26.02 -15.47
CA THR A 176 -15.76 26.78 -14.33
C THR A 176 -16.32 25.92 -13.19
N GLY A 177 -16.53 24.62 -13.45
CA GLY A 177 -17.04 23.65 -12.48
C GLY A 177 -18.53 23.81 -12.11
N LEU A 178 -19.04 22.84 -11.36
CA LEU A 178 -20.47 22.71 -10.99
C LEU A 178 -20.87 23.47 -9.71
N PHE A 179 -19.90 23.81 -8.85
CA PHE A 179 -20.15 24.31 -7.49
C PHE A 179 -19.76 25.78 -7.33
N ARG A 180 -20.31 26.65 -8.17
CA ARG A 180 -20.02 28.10 -8.17
C ARG A 180 -21.24 28.94 -7.81
N LYS A 181 -22.33 28.82 -8.57
CA LYS A 181 -23.53 29.65 -8.38
C LYS A 181 -24.34 29.08 -7.23
N LYS A 182 -24.37 29.79 -6.11
CA LYS A 182 -25.07 29.35 -4.89
C LYS A 182 -26.56 29.23 -5.19
N HIS A 183 -27.18 28.14 -4.75
CA HIS A 183 -28.62 28.02 -4.78
C HIS A 183 -29.16 28.53 -3.44
N ILE A 184 -29.64 29.78 -3.42
CA ILE A 184 -30.24 30.41 -2.23
C ILE A 184 -31.74 30.53 -2.49
N PRO A 185 -32.58 29.65 -1.90
CA PRO A 185 -34.02 29.75 -2.07
C PRO A 185 -34.54 31.05 -1.47
N ASN A 186 -35.50 31.69 -2.14
CA ASN A 186 -36.16 32.86 -1.60
C ASN A 186 -37.23 32.43 -0.59
N PHE A 187 -37.06 32.82 0.68
CA PHE A 187 -38.01 32.53 1.74
C PHE A 187 -38.78 33.81 2.12
N PRO A 188 -40.10 33.76 2.30
CA PRO A 188 -40.86 34.88 2.87
C PRO A 188 -40.23 35.37 4.18
N GLY A 189 -40.19 36.69 4.37
CA GLY A 189 -39.63 37.32 5.57
C GLY A 189 -38.09 37.42 5.63
N MET A 190 -37.37 36.81 4.69
CA MET A 190 -35.89 36.76 4.69
C MET A 190 -35.23 38.15 4.66
N ASP A 191 -35.83 39.13 3.99
CA ASP A 191 -35.29 40.51 3.92
C ASP A 191 -35.58 41.34 5.19
N GLN A 192 -36.50 40.88 6.04
CA GLN A 192 -37.01 41.64 7.20
C GLN A 192 -36.58 41.02 8.54
N THR A 193 -35.90 39.88 8.50
CA THR A 193 -35.42 39.16 9.68
C THR A 193 -34.14 39.77 10.24
N LYS A 194 -33.92 39.59 11.55
CA LYS A 194 -32.62 39.88 12.17
C LYS A 194 -31.65 38.69 12.09
N VAL A 195 -32.14 37.52 11.69
CA VAL A 195 -31.36 36.29 11.56
C VAL A 195 -30.33 36.47 10.45
N LYS A 196 -29.07 36.14 10.72
CA LYS A 196 -28.02 36.17 9.70
C LYS A 196 -28.14 34.95 8.79
N VAL A 197 -28.23 35.14 7.48
CA VAL A 197 -28.35 34.03 6.53
C VAL A 197 -27.02 33.83 5.79
N PHE A 198 -26.52 32.60 5.82
CA PHE A 198 -25.31 32.18 5.12
C PHE A 198 -25.65 31.05 4.16
N HIS A 199 -25.04 31.06 2.97
CA HIS A 199 -24.90 29.84 2.19
C HIS A 199 -23.69 29.06 2.72
N SER A 200 -23.70 27.72 2.66
CA SER A 200 -22.63 26.88 3.20
C SER A 200 -21.23 27.27 2.70
N SER A 201 -21.10 27.70 1.45
CA SER A 201 -19.83 28.16 0.87
C SER A 201 -19.26 29.45 1.48
N ASP A 202 -20.08 30.23 2.18
CA ASP A 202 -19.69 31.52 2.77
C ASP A 202 -19.27 31.39 4.23
N CYS A 203 -19.38 30.20 4.80
CA CYS A 203 -19.03 29.89 6.18
C CYS A 203 -17.52 29.68 6.33
N SER A 204 -16.70 30.68 6.00
CA SER A 204 -15.23 30.62 6.12
C SER A 204 -14.69 31.24 7.41
N ASP A 205 -15.48 32.07 8.09
CA ASP A 205 -15.12 32.74 9.34
C ASP A 205 -15.85 32.09 10.53
N ARG A 206 -15.06 31.46 11.40
CA ARG A 206 -15.52 30.82 12.64
C ARG A 206 -16.23 31.80 13.58
N SER A 207 -15.73 33.03 13.67
CA SER A 207 -16.21 34.03 14.63
C SER A 207 -17.67 34.45 14.38
N ALA A 208 -18.17 34.24 13.16
CA ALA A 208 -19.57 34.50 12.82
C ALA A 208 -20.56 33.59 13.58
N PHE A 209 -20.09 32.42 14.05
CA PHE A 209 -20.91 31.38 14.68
C PHE A 209 -20.63 31.20 16.17
N THR A 210 -19.52 31.74 16.69
CA THR A 210 -19.12 31.55 18.09
C THR A 210 -20.17 32.10 19.07
N GLY A 211 -20.66 31.25 19.98
CA GLY A 211 -21.67 31.56 20.99
C GLY A 211 -23.08 31.80 20.43
N LYS A 212 -23.35 31.40 19.18
CA LYS A 212 -24.62 31.62 18.48
C LYS A 212 -25.52 30.40 18.46
N ASP A 213 -26.82 30.63 18.43
CA ASP A 213 -27.83 29.61 18.13
C ASP A 213 -27.96 29.49 16.60
N VAL A 214 -27.53 28.38 16.02
CA VAL A 214 -27.38 28.21 14.56
C VAL A 214 -28.30 27.11 14.01
N VAL A 215 -29.09 27.45 13.00
CA VAL A 215 -29.94 26.50 12.26
C VAL A 215 -29.27 26.11 10.95
N PHE A 216 -29.02 24.82 10.74
CA PHE A 216 -28.50 24.27 9.50
C PHE A 216 -29.64 23.67 8.68
N VAL A 217 -29.79 24.11 7.43
CA VAL A 217 -30.86 23.66 6.52
C VAL A 217 -30.25 22.83 5.39
N GLY A 218 -30.69 21.58 5.27
CA GLY A 218 -30.30 20.65 4.20
C GLY A 218 -29.29 19.60 4.66
N TYR A 219 -29.45 18.37 4.15
CA TYR A 219 -28.71 17.18 4.59
C TYR A 219 -27.52 16.84 3.66
N GLY A 220 -26.76 17.85 3.22
CA GLY A 220 -25.59 17.67 2.35
C GLY A 220 -24.26 17.63 3.12
N LYS A 221 -23.15 17.29 2.44
CA LYS A 221 -21.80 17.25 3.04
C LYS A 221 -21.45 18.52 3.79
N SER A 222 -21.66 19.66 3.13
CA SER A 222 -21.21 20.94 3.64
C SER A 222 -21.90 21.28 4.95
N THR A 223 -23.17 20.91 5.10
CA THR A 223 -23.89 21.02 6.37
C THR A 223 -23.23 20.17 7.44
N LEU A 224 -23.01 18.88 7.16
CA LEU A 224 -22.43 17.95 8.13
C LEU A 224 -21.01 18.34 8.55
N ASP A 225 -20.19 18.82 7.61
CA ASP A 225 -18.84 19.31 7.90
C ASP A 225 -18.86 20.54 8.78
N LEU A 226 -19.69 21.53 8.44
CA LEU A 226 -19.78 22.75 9.22
C LEU A 226 -20.30 22.47 10.63
N MET A 227 -21.31 21.62 10.77
CA MET A 227 -21.81 21.20 12.07
C MET A 227 -20.71 20.50 12.88
N ASN A 228 -19.93 19.62 12.26
CA ASN A 228 -18.85 18.89 12.92
C ASN A 228 -17.67 19.79 13.30
N GLU A 229 -17.39 20.81 12.50
CA GLU A 229 -16.24 21.69 12.70
C GLU A 229 -16.53 22.87 13.65
N LEU A 230 -17.79 23.31 13.73
CA LEU A 230 -18.24 24.46 14.54
C LEU A 230 -18.86 24.08 15.89
N LYS A 231 -19.07 22.79 16.15
CA LYS A 231 -19.76 22.24 17.33
C LYS A 231 -19.33 22.76 18.70
N ASP A 232 -18.04 23.04 18.88
CA ASP A 232 -17.47 23.45 20.18
C ASP A 232 -17.48 24.98 20.32
N GLU A 233 -17.87 25.69 19.26
CA GLU A 233 -17.86 27.15 19.17
C GLU A 233 -19.28 27.72 19.21
N VAL A 234 -20.27 27.04 18.65
CA VAL A 234 -21.68 27.46 18.67
C VAL A 234 -22.32 27.23 20.04
N LYS A 235 -23.33 28.03 20.38
CA LYS A 235 -24.13 27.85 21.61
C LYS A 235 -25.12 26.70 21.46
N SER A 236 -25.77 26.60 20.30
CA SER A 236 -26.66 25.48 19.95
C SER A 236 -26.72 25.29 18.43
N THR A 237 -27.00 24.06 18.03
CA THR A 237 -27.13 23.61 16.63
C THR A 237 -28.49 22.95 16.43
N THR A 238 -29.31 23.48 15.52
CA THR A 238 -30.54 22.80 15.06
C THR A 238 -30.37 22.37 13.61
N PHE A 239 -30.59 21.10 13.33
CA PHE A 239 -30.46 20.52 11.99
C PHE A 239 -31.84 20.27 11.37
N VAL A 240 -32.13 20.90 10.22
CA VAL A 240 -33.42 20.79 9.52
C VAL A 240 -33.24 20.09 8.17
N TYR A 241 -33.96 18.99 7.96
CA TYR A 241 -33.87 18.17 6.75
C TYR A 241 -35.24 17.66 6.29
N ARG A 242 -35.40 17.41 4.98
CA ARG A 242 -36.68 16.92 4.41
C ARG A 242 -36.79 15.40 4.42
N GLU A 243 -35.75 14.76 3.91
CA GLU A 243 -35.69 13.33 3.69
C GLU A 243 -34.52 12.77 4.48
N LYS A 244 -34.74 11.62 5.12
CA LYS A 244 -33.66 10.82 5.69
C LYS A 244 -32.79 10.29 4.55
N ARG A 245 -31.51 10.12 4.82
CA ARG A 245 -30.55 9.63 3.83
C ARG A 245 -29.70 8.53 4.42
N TRP A 246 -29.35 7.56 3.58
CA TRP A 246 -28.45 6.50 4.00
C TRP A 246 -27.03 7.05 4.18
N PRO A 247 -26.34 6.72 5.29
CA PRO A 247 -24.92 7.03 5.44
C PRO A 247 -24.08 6.11 4.55
N LEU A 248 -23.00 6.65 3.98
CA LEU A 248 -21.95 5.81 3.43
C LEU A 248 -20.95 5.48 4.56
N PRO A 249 -20.74 4.20 4.91
CA PRO A 249 -19.86 3.86 6.02
C PRO A 249 -18.40 4.00 5.55
N GLY A 250 -17.48 4.39 6.44
CA GLY A 250 -16.04 4.31 6.13
C GLY A 250 -15.60 2.86 5.86
N ASN A 251 -16.19 1.91 6.59
CA ASN A 251 -15.97 0.48 6.43
C ASN A 251 -17.32 -0.26 6.38
N LEU A 252 -17.51 -1.07 5.34
CA LEU A 252 -18.56 -2.09 5.35
C LEU A 252 -18.04 -3.29 6.15
N TRP A 253 -18.56 -3.46 7.37
CA TRP A 253 -17.95 -4.30 8.41
C TRP A 253 -16.50 -3.94 8.73
N LYS A 254 -15.52 -4.70 8.23
CA LYS A 254 -14.08 -4.50 8.42
C LYS A 254 -13.34 -4.14 7.13
N ILE A 255 -14.07 -4.05 6.01
CA ILE A 255 -13.49 -3.75 4.70
C ILE A 255 -13.79 -2.29 4.41
N SER A 256 -12.75 -1.51 4.12
CA SER A 256 -12.94 -0.12 3.72
C SER A 256 -13.80 -0.04 2.47
N ILE A 257 -14.81 0.85 2.53
CA ILE A 257 -15.80 1.01 1.46
C ILE A 257 -15.16 1.33 0.11
N ILE A 258 -13.98 1.97 0.14
CA ILE A 258 -13.19 2.33 -1.04
C ILE A 258 -12.83 1.09 -1.86
N HIS A 259 -12.45 -0.01 -1.21
CA HIS A 259 -12.08 -1.25 -1.90
C HIS A 259 -13.29 -1.98 -2.50
N VAL A 260 -14.46 -1.73 -1.96
CA VAL A 260 -15.71 -2.32 -2.44
C VAL A 260 -16.25 -1.52 -3.61
N MET A 261 -16.21 -0.18 -3.53
CA MET A 261 -16.84 0.70 -4.51
C MET A 261 -15.97 1.08 -5.70
N PHE A 262 -14.65 1.17 -5.52
CA PHE A 262 -13.73 1.59 -6.57
C PHE A 262 -13.03 0.39 -7.18
N CYS A 263 -13.80 -0.53 -7.74
CA CYS A 263 -13.34 -1.56 -8.66
C CYS A 263 -14.45 -1.81 -9.70
N ARG A 264 -14.10 -2.26 -10.91
CA ARG A 264 -15.10 -2.43 -11.97
C ARG A 264 -16.16 -3.49 -11.62
N ALA A 265 -15.82 -4.48 -10.80
CA ALA A 265 -16.76 -5.49 -10.32
C ALA A 265 -17.90 -4.89 -9.48
N PHE A 266 -17.71 -3.70 -8.90
CA PHE A 266 -18.79 -2.98 -8.21
C PHE A 266 -19.93 -2.59 -9.16
N GLU A 267 -19.62 -2.34 -10.43
CA GLU A 267 -20.61 -2.08 -11.48
C GLU A 267 -21.63 -3.22 -11.61
N TRP A 268 -21.22 -4.46 -11.33
CA TRP A 268 -22.10 -5.62 -11.36
C TRP A 268 -23.15 -5.60 -10.23
N LEU A 269 -23.09 -4.63 -9.32
CA LEU A 269 -24.11 -4.43 -8.30
C LEU A 269 -25.00 -3.24 -8.65
N LEU A 270 -24.54 -2.36 -9.54
CA LEU A 270 -25.27 -1.17 -9.98
C LEU A 270 -26.28 -1.53 -11.08
N PRO A 271 -27.43 -0.84 -11.15
CA PRO A 271 -28.26 -0.80 -12.36
C PRO A 271 -27.44 -0.60 -13.64
N SER A 272 -27.86 -1.20 -14.75
CA SER A 272 -27.16 -1.08 -16.03
C SER A 272 -26.92 0.37 -16.43
N TYR A 273 -25.70 0.65 -16.92
CA TYR A 273 -25.32 1.93 -17.49
C TYR A 273 -25.93 2.12 -18.88
N TYR A 274 -26.02 3.37 -19.35
CA TYR A 274 -26.76 3.70 -20.58
C TYR A 274 -26.21 3.04 -21.85
N THR A 275 -24.96 2.56 -21.85
CA THR A 275 -24.35 1.85 -22.98
C THR A 275 -24.50 0.33 -22.94
N GLU A 276 -24.99 -0.26 -21.84
CA GLU A 276 -25.23 -1.70 -21.78
C GLU A 276 -26.55 -2.07 -22.50
N GLU A 277 -26.45 -2.87 -23.55
CA GLU A 277 -27.63 -3.26 -24.36
C GLU A 277 -28.23 -4.62 -23.97
N LYS A 278 -27.57 -5.38 -23.10
CA LYS A 278 -28.01 -6.74 -22.74
C LYS A 278 -28.87 -6.75 -21.48
N PRO A 279 -30.12 -7.24 -21.54
CA PRO A 279 -30.96 -7.38 -20.35
C PRO A 279 -30.32 -8.40 -19.39
N ARG A 280 -30.16 -8.00 -18.12
CA ARG A 280 -29.64 -8.88 -17.07
C ARG A 280 -30.67 -9.95 -16.71
N SER A 281 -30.22 -11.19 -16.47
CA SER A 281 -31.12 -12.31 -16.18
C SER A 281 -31.91 -12.10 -14.88
N SER A 282 -33.10 -12.69 -14.76
CA SER A 282 -33.93 -12.55 -13.55
C SER A 282 -33.24 -13.06 -12.28
N LEU A 283 -32.39 -14.09 -12.40
CA LEU A 283 -31.57 -14.60 -11.29
C LEU A 283 -30.56 -13.57 -10.79
N TYR A 284 -29.95 -12.83 -11.72
CA TYR A 284 -29.01 -11.77 -11.37
C TYR A 284 -29.71 -10.58 -10.72
N GLN A 285 -30.89 -10.21 -11.21
CA GLN A 285 -31.70 -9.14 -10.60
C GLN A 285 -32.11 -9.53 -9.17
N LEU A 286 -32.48 -10.80 -8.94
CA LEU A 286 -32.75 -11.29 -7.59
C LEU A 286 -31.50 -11.24 -6.70
N PHE A 287 -30.34 -11.66 -7.22
CA PHE A 287 -29.07 -11.58 -6.49
C PHE A 287 -28.73 -10.15 -6.06
N THR A 288 -28.78 -9.19 -6.98
CA THR A 288 -28.50 -7.78 -6.67
C THR A 288 -29.51 -7.19 -5.69
N ALA A 289 -30.80 -7.53 -5.81
CA ALA A 289 -31.81 -7.11 -4.83
C ALA A 289 -31.52 -7.63 -3.42
N VAL A 290 -31.18 -8.92 -3.29
CA VAL A 290 -30.79 -9.52 -1.99
C VAL A 290 -29.50 -8.89 -1.46
N TRP A 291 -28.54 -8.59 -2.34
CA TRP A 291 -27.30 -7.94 -1.97
C TRP A 291 -27.52 -6.55 -1.40
N TRP A 292 -28.33 -5.71 -2.05
CA TRP A 292 -28.66 -4.38 -1.55
C TRP A 292 -29.46 -4.44 -0.25
N TRP A 293 -30.41 -5.38 -0.14
CA TRP A 293 -31.13 -5.63 1.11
C TRP A 293 -30.19 -5.98 2.27
N LEU A 294 -29.16 -6.81 2.03
CA LEU A 294 -28.15 -7.13 3.03
C LEU A 294 -27.38 -5.88 3.47
N TRP A 295 -26.98 -5.02 2.53
CA TRP A 295 -26.28 -3.77 2.85
C TRP A 295 -27.13 -2.87 3.74
N GLU A 296 -28.41 -2.69 3.42
CA GLU A 296 -29.32 -1.90 4.24
C GLU A 296 -29.42 -2.41 5.68
N HIS A 297 -29.44 -3.73 5.89
CA HIS A 297 -29.47 -4.32 7.22
C HIS A 297 -28.14 -4.17 7.95
N VAL A 298 -27.03 -4.30 7.23
CA VAL A 298 -25.69 -4.08 7.78
C VAL A 298 -25.52 -2.62 8.21
N LEU A 299 -25.89 -1.66 7.37
CA LEU A 299 -25.80 -0.23 7.67
C LEU A 299 -26.67 0.15 8.86
N ASP A 300 -27.91 -0.35 8.89
CA ASP A 300 -28.81 -0.13 10.01
C ASP A 300 -28.28 -0.75 11.30
N TRP A 301 -27.72 -1.95 11.24
CA TRP A 301 -27.11 -2.60 12.40
C TRP A 301 -25.84 -1.88 12.88
N GLN A 302 -24.95 -1.47 11.96
CA GLN A 302 -23.70 -0.79 12.30
C GLN A 302 -23.92 0.59 12.93
N HIS A 303 -24.93 1.32 12.45
CA HIS A 303 -25.18 2.70 12.88
C HIS A 303 -26.42 2.86 13.77
N GLY A 304 -27.16 1.79 14.05
CA GLY A 304 -28.40 1.84 14.82
C GLY A 304 -29.46 2.77 14.22
N LEU A 305 -29.58 2.85 12.89
CA LEU A 305 -30.43 3.85 12.21
C LEU A 305 -31.90 3.74 12.62
N THR A 306 -32.42 2.52 12.77
CA THR A 306 -33.78 2.26 13.25
C THR A 306 -33.96 2.70 14.70
N ALA A 307 -32.98 2.42 15.56
CA ALA A 307 -33.00 2.85 16.96
C ALA A 307 -32.94 4.39 17.06
N ALA A 308 -32.21 5.04 16.17
CA ALA A 308 -32.13 6.50 16.06
C ALA A 308 -33.36 7.15 15.37
N GLY A 309 -34.28 6.36 14.80
CA GLY A 309 -35.37 6.87 13.95
C GLY A 309 -34.88 7.47 12.63
N MET A 310 -33.63 7.23 12.24
CA MET A 310 -32.94 7.81 11.08
C MET A 310 -32.86 6.87 9.87
N ARG A 311 -33.42 5.65 9.95
CA ARG A 311 -33.50 4.74 8.81
C ARG A 311 -34.34 5.36 7.67
N PRO A 312 -33.79 5.51 6.45
CA PRO A 312 -34.55 6.01 5.30
C PRO A 312 -35.60 5.01 4.81
N ASP A 313 -36.68 5.54 4.23
CA ASP A 313 -37.74 4.74 3.62
C ASP A 313 -37.40 4.32 2.17
N SER A 314 -36.49 5.04 1.51
CA SER A 314 -35.99 4.70 0.17
C SER A 314 -34.94 3.57 0.23
N PRO A 315 -34.83 2.72 -0.81
CA PRO A 315 -33.77 1.72 -0.90
C PRO A 315 -32.38 2.37 -0.99
N PHE A 316 -31.36 1.73 -0.40
CA PHE A 316 -29.98 2.23 -0.40
C PHE A 316 -29.43 2.45 -1.81
N VAL A 317 -29.75 1.53 -2.73
CA VAL A 317 -29.32 1.60 -4.14
C VAL A 317 -29.84 2.86 -4.85
N GLY A 318 -30.98 3.44 -4.45
CA GLY A 318 -31.47 4.69 -5.01
C GLY A 318 -30.76 5.92 -4.43
N ASP A 319 -30.47 5.88 -3.13
CA ASP A 319 -29.82 6.96 -2.40
C ASP A 319 -28.32 7.08 -2.70
N ILE A 320 -27.62 5.96 -2.90
CA ILE A 320 -26.17 5.93 -3.20
C ILE A 320 -25.83 6.69 -4.49
N PHE A 321 -26.77 6.86 -5.43
CA PHE A 321 -26.59 7.70 -6.64
C PHE A 321 -26.57 9.21 -6.37
N HIS A 322 -27.15 9.65 -5.25
CA HIS A 322 -27.46 11.06 -4.99
C HIS A 322 -26.75 11.60 -3.76
N ASN A 323 -26.39 10.73 -2.83
CA ASN A 323 -25.95 11.13 -1.51
C ASN A 323 -24.86 10.20 -0.99
N GLN A 324 -23.61 10.65 -1.06
CA GLN A 324 -22.46 9.93 -0.52
C GLN A 324 -21.61 10.84 0.34
N PHE A 325 -22.09 11.02 1.55
CA PHE A 325 -21.32 11.66 2.59
C PHE A 325 -20.98 10.59 3.61
N VAL A 326 -19.68 10.44 3.85
CA VAL A 326 -19.21 9.67 4.98
C VAL A 326 -19.66 10.44 6.21
N VAL A 327 -20.56 9.85 6.98
CA VAL A 327 -21.05 10.44 8.21
C VAL A 327 -19.97 10.24 9.27
N PRO A 328 -19.63 11.28 10.07
CA PRO A 328 -18.70 11.11 11.18
C PRO A 328 -19.14 9.98 12.11
N GLU A 329 -18.17 9.20 12.60
CA GLU A 329 -18.42 8.07 13.49
C GLU A 329 -19.10 8.53 14.80
N GLY A 330 -20.05 7.75 15.32
CA GLY A 330 -20.78 8.07 16.55
C GLY A 330 -22.00 8.99 16.37
N THR A 331 -22.30 9.45 15.15
CA THR A 331 -23.41 10.40 14.92
C THR A 331 -24.77 9.82 15.29
N TYR A 332 -25.05 8.58 14.89
CA TYR A 332 -26.38 7.98 15.05
C TYR A 332 -26.58 7.32 16.42
N GLU A 333 -25.51 6.83 17.02
CA GLU A 333 -25.49 6.25 18.36
C GLU A 333 -25.93 7.29 19.40
N ARG A 334 -25.54 8.55 19.23
CA ARG A 334 -25.95 9.67 20.09
C ARG A 334 -27.38 10.13 19.84
N ILE A 335 -27.86 10.05 18.59
CA ILE A 335 -29.29 10.24 18.28
C ILE A 335 -30.12 9.16 18.98
N ALA A 336 -29.69 7.89 18.92
CA ALA A 336 -30.35 6.77 19.58
C ALA A 336 -30.27 6.86 21.12
N ALA A 337 -29.16 7.36 21.68
CA ALA A 337 -28.97 7.58 23.11
C ALA A 337 -29.77 8.78 23.67
N GLY A 338 -30.44 9.56 22.80
CA GLY A 338 -31.20 10.74 23.20
C GLY A 338 -30.34 11.94 23.62
N GLU A 339 -29.03 11.88 23.38
CA GLU A 339 -28.12 13.03 23.55
C GLU A 339 -28.35 14.09 22.48
N ILE A 340 -28.90 13.67 21.34
CA ILE A 340 -29.40 14.48 20.24
C ILE A 340 -30.89 14.17 20.13
N SER A 341 -31.76 15.15 20.35
CA SER A 341 -33.20 14.94 20.25
C SER A 341 -33.59 14.63 18.80
N SER A 342 -34.06 13.40 18.52
CA SER A 342 -34.78 13.09 17.28
C SER A 342 -36.28 13.35 17.39
N THR A 343 -36.80 13.61 18.60
CA THR A 343 -38.15 14.10 18.87
C THR A 343 -38.26 14.67 20.31
N GLY A 344 -38.80 15.90 20.44
CA GLY A 344 -39.51 16.48 21.61
C GLY A 344 -39.03 16.29 23.08
N PHE A 345 -38.61 17.39 23.70
CA PHE A 345 -38.60 17.76 25.15
C PHE A 345 -37.66 17.07 26.18
N MET A 346 -36.93 17.96 26.87
CA MET A 346 -35.94 17.92 27.98
C MET A 346 -36.02 16.88 29.11
N LYS A 347 -34.83 16.47 29.62
CA LYS A 347 -34.22 16.96 30.90
C LYS A 347 -32.86 16.30 31.17
N TYR A 348 -31.86 17.08 31.61
CA TYR A 348 -30.96 16.60 32.67
C TYR A 348 -30.62 17.73 33.65
N SER A 349 -30.91 17.47 34.92
CA SER A 349 -30.45 18.24 36.06
C SER A 349 -29.00 17.92 36.36
N SER A 350 -28.27 18.95 36.78
CA SER A 350 -26.94 18.83 37.38
C SER A 350 -26.95 17.84 38.55
N THR A 351 -26.29 16.70 38.39
CA THR A 351 -25.73 15.93 39.52
C THR A 351 -24.52 15.16 39.03
N ALA A 352 -23.39 15.44 39.67
CA ALA A 352 -22.14 14.70 39.52
C ALA A 352 -22.37 13.19 39.66
N ILE A 353 -21.71 12.40 38.81
CA ILE A 353 -21.44 11.00 39.10
C ILE A 353 -19.94 10.80 39.00
N ASP A 354 -19.41 10.37 40.14
CA ASP A 354 -18.04 10.06 40.46
C ASP A 354 -17.37 9.11 39.49
N ALA A 355 -16.07 9.33 39.36
CA ALA A 355 -15.13 8.37 38.83
C ALA A 355 -14.97 7.19 39.79
N SER A 356 -15.59 6.04 39.51
CA SER A 356 -15.09 4.73 39.93
C SER A 356 -15.85 3.55 39.32
N GLY A 357 -15.14 2.74 38.51
CA GLY A 357 -15.33 1.28 38.45
C GLY A 357 -16.31 0.73 37.41
N GLY A 358 -15.77 0.09 36.37
CA GLY A 358 -16.55 -0.74 35.45
C GLY A 358 -15.78 -1.24 34.24
N SER A 359 -14.68 -1.99 34.44
CA SER A 359 -13.94 -2.65 33.36
C SER A 359 -14.79 -3.70 32.65
N SER A 360 -14.93 -3.59 31.33
CA SER A 360 -15.33 -4.69 30.45
C SER A 360 -14.39 -4.71 29.25
N TYR A 361 -13.58 -5.75 29.18
CA TYR A 361 -12.54 -5.98 28.21
C TYR A 361 -13.11 -6.10 26.79
N CYS A 362 -12.75 -5.16 25.92
CA CYS A 362 -12.81 -5.31 24.46
C CYS A 362 -11.42 -5.01 23.91
N LEU A 363 -10.68 -6.08 23.60
CA LEU A 363 -9.31 -6.08 23.09
C LEU A 363 -9.24 -5.42 21.70
N GLY A 364 -8.89 -4.13 21.73
CA GLY A 364 -7.78 -3.51 20.99
C GLY A 364 -7.62 -3.81 19.51
N LEU A 365 -8.10 -2.89 18.67
CA LEU A 365 -7.41 -2.37 17.48
C LEU A 365 -7.87 -0.92 17.27
N ASN A 366 -7.45 -0.04 18.19
CA ASN A 366 -7.55 1.40 18.05
C ASN A 366 -6.40 1.88 17.15
N ILE A 367 -6.66 2.12 15.86
CA ILE A 367 -5.81 3.01 15.06
C ILE A 367 -6.34 4.43 15.28
N TRP A 368 -5.58 5.28 15.96
CA TRP A 368 -5.89 6.71 16.12
C TRP A 368 -5.94 7.40 14.74
N VAL A 369 -7.05 7.94 14.24
CA VAL A 369 -7.99 8.98 14.73
C VAL A 369 -7.50 10.38 14.35
N GLY A 370 -8.09 10.93 13.29
CA GLY A 370 -8.28 12.38 13.24
C GLY A 370 -9.32 12.71 14.29
N HIS A 371 -8.90 13.38 15.37
CA HIS A 371 -9.68 13.86 16.51
C HIS A 371 -11.14 13.39 16.58
N SER A 372 -11.45 12.58 17.60
CA SER A 372 -12.80 12.38 18.12
C SER A 372 -13.45 13.75 18.32
N ALA A 373 -14.28 14.13 17.37
CA ALA A 373 -14.94 15.42 17.32
C ALA A 373 -16.44 15.15 17.41
N PHE A 374 -16.94 15.11 18.64
CA PHE A 374 -18.32 14.83 19.00
C PHE A 374 -19.32 15.83 18.41
N LEU A 375 -20.07 15.51 17.34
CA LEU A 375 -21.14 16.37 16.80
C LEU A 375 -22.12 16.85 17.88
N LEU A 376 -22.06 18.12 18.28
CA LEU A 376 -23.00 18.70 19.25
C LEU A 376 -24.25 19.15 18.48
N ILE A 377 -25.09 18.18 18.12
CA ILE A 377 -26.43 18.46 17.59
C ILE A 377 -27.36 18.61 18.79
N SER A 378 -27.80 19.83 19.09
CA SER A 378 -28.78 20.02 20.15
C SER A 378 -30.18 19.56 19.75
N ASP A 379 -30.53 19.61 18.45
CA ASP A 379 -31.85 19.20 17.96
C ASP A 379 -31.84 18.87 16.45
N ALA A 380 -32.60 17.84 16.03
CA ALA A 380 -32.75 17.45 14.62
C ALA A 380 -34.23 17.37 14.23
N LYS A 381 -34.61 18.08 13.16
CA LYS A 381 -36.01 18.24 12.71
C LYS A 381 -36.19 17.76 11.27
N GLN A 382 -36.99 16.71 11.10
CA GLN A 382 -37.47 16.33 9.77
C GLN A 382 -38.64 17.25 9.34
N ALA A 383 -38.31 18.36 8.69
CA ALA A 383 -39.29 19.37 8.25
C ALA A 383 -38.75 20.20 7.07
N THR A 384 -39.60 21.05 6.49
CA THR A 384 -39.17 22.09 5.55
C THR A 384 -39.31 23.46 6.21
N MET A 385 -38.30 24.32 6.05
CA MET A 385 -38.40 25.72 6.43
C MET A 385 -39.36 26.44 5.46
N THR A 386 -40.36 27.14 5.99
CA THR A 386 -41.37 27.83 5.20
C THR A 386 -41.09 29.32 5.07
N GLU A 387 -40.75 30.00 6.18
CA GLU A 387 -40.52 31.44 6.22
C GLU A 387 -39.55 31.83 7.34
N PHE A 388 -38.97 33.02 7.22
CA PHE A 388 -38.27 33.68 8.30
C PHE A 388 -39.24 34.49 9.15
N THR A 389 -39.11 34.35 10.45
CA THR A 389 -39.72 35.24 11.43
C THR A 389 -38.74 36.36 11.79
N LYS A 390 -39.16 37.34 12.59
CA LYS A 390 -38.31 38.46 13.00
C LYS A 390 -37.00 38.03 13.67
N ASP A 391 -37.05 37.00 14.51
CA ASP A 391 -35.95 36.55 15.36
C ASP A 391 -35.69 35.01 15.22
N GLY A 392 -36.09 34.40 14.10
CA GLY A 392 -35.98 32.95 13.89
C GLY A 392 -36.57 32.43 12.57
N VAL A 393 -36.89 31.14 12.50
CA VAL A 393 -37.48 30.48 11.31
C VAL A 393 -38.74 29.69 11.66
N LEU A 394 -39.68 29.57 10.72
CA LEU A 394 -40.88 28.74 10.83
C LEU A 394 -40.74 27.47 9.98
N LEU A 395 -41.18 26.34 10.52
CA LEU A 395 -41.18 25.05 9.84
C LEU A 395 -42.58 24.67 9.35
N THR A 396 -42.66 23.75 8.38
CA THR A 396 -43.93 23.16 7.90
C THR A 396 -44.74 22.46 8.98
N THR A 397 -44.11 22.09 10.10
CA THR A 397 -44.76 21.52 11.28
C THR A 397 -45.52 22.56 12.11
N GLY A 398 -45.36 23.86 11.81
CA GLY A 398 -45.84 24.98 12.61
C GLY A 398 -44.91 25.38 13.76
N GLU A 399 -43.80 24.66 13.95
CA GLU A 399 -42.80 24.97 14.97
C GLU A 399 -41.95 26.19 14.55
N GLN A 400 -41.77 27.13 15.48
CA GLN A 400 -40.89 28.28 15.31
C GLN A 400 -39.59 28.06 16.08
N ILE A 401 -38.45 28.21 15.42
CA ILE A 401 -37.12 28.07 15.99
C ILE A 401 -36.45 29.44 16.05
N CYS A 402 -36.22 29.95 17.25
CA CYS A 402 -35.43 31.16 17.46
C CYS A 402 -33.95 30.86 17.19
N CYS A 403 -33.26 31.72 16.44
CA CYS A 403 -31.85 31.54 16.11
C CYS A 403 -31.17 32.86 15.78
N ASP A 404 -29.85 32.91 15.93
CA ASP A 404 -29.02 34.04 15.51
C ASP A 404 -28.63 33.95 14.03
N ALA A 405 -28.44 32.72 13.53
CA ALA A 405 -27.98 32.47 12.17
C ALA A 405 -28.61 31.21 11.55
N VAL A 406 -28.77 31.26 10.22
CA VAL A 406 -29.18 30.13 9.38
C VAL A 406 -28.09 29.84 8.36
N VAL A 407 -27.65 28.58 8.28
CA VAL A 407 -26.72 28.08 7.27
C VAL A 407 -27.49 27.22 6.26
N LEU A 408 -27.59 27.70 5.03
CA LEU A 408 -28.24 27.04 3.91
C LEU A 408 -27.24 26.10 3.21
N GLY A 409 -27.36 24.80 3.49
CA GLY A 409 -26.71 23.72 2.74
C GLY A 409 -27.51 23.29 1.51
N THR A 410 -28.00 24.27 0.74
CA THR A 410 -29.00 24.11 -0.33
C THR A 410 -28.40 23.84 -1.71
N GLY A 411 -27.08 23.66 -1.80
CA GLY A 411 -26.37 23.25 -3.01
C GLY A 411 -26.10 24.41 -3.98
N PHE A 412 -25.87 24.06 -5.24
CA PHE A 412 -25.49 25.01 -6.28
C PHE A 412 -26.33 24.84 -7.54
N GLU A 413 -26.40 25.89 -8.34
CA GLU A 413 -27.00 25.90 -9.68
C GLU A 413 -25.91 25.73 -10.76
N ALA A 414 -26.30 25.21 -11.92
CA ALA A 414 -25.44 25.20 -13.10
C ALA A 414 -25.23 26.63 -13.63
N ALA A 415 -24.03 27.17 -13.48
CA ALA A 415 -23.70 28.53 -13.89
C ALA A 415 -23.35 28.60 -15.39
N MET A 416 -24.32 28.97 -16.22
CA MET A 416 -24.16 29.07 -17.69
C MET A 416 -24.31 30.50 -18.23
N GLU A 417 -24.15 31.51 -17.39
CA GLU A 417 -24.45 32.91 -17.71
C GLU A 417 -23.65 33.44 -18.90
N ILE A 418 -22.38 33.06 -19.01
CA ILE A 418 -21.45 33.50 -20.06
C ILE A 418 -21.78 32.97 -21.47
N LEU A 419 -22.68 31.99 -21.58
CA LEU A 419 -23.03 31.39 -22.88
C LEU A 419 -24.06 32.24 -23.64
N PRO A 420 -23.96 32.33 -24.98
CA PRO A 420 -25.01 32.91 -25.81
C PRO A 420 -26.38 32.25 -25.58
N PRO A 421 -27.49 32.99 -25.75
CA PRO A 421 -28.85 32.42 -25.68
C PRO A 421 -29.05 31.19 -26.59
N GLU A 422 -28.52 31.23 -27.82
CA GLU A 422 -28.57 30.11 -28.78
C GLU A 422 -27.90 28.83 -28.26
N CYS A 423 -26.80 28.96 -27.50
CA CYS A 423 -26.13 27.82 -26.89
C CYS A 423 -26.97 27.27 -25.75
N LYS A 424 -27.52 28.14 -24.90
CA LYS A 424 -28.36 27.73 -23.77
C LYS A 424 -29.58 26.92 -24.25
N GLU A 425 -30.25 27.36 -25.30
CA GLU A 425 -31.43 26.68 -25.86
C GLU A 425 -31.13 25.25 -26.34
N LYS A 426 -29.94 25.02 -26.92
CA LYS A 426 -29.54 23.70 -27.42
C LYS A 426 -28.93 22.81 -26.35
N LEU A 427 -28.20 23.38 -25.39
CA LEU A 427 -27.46 22.64 -24.38
C LEU A 427 -28.31 22.30 -23.15
N ILE A 428 -29.31 23.11 -22.82
CA ILE A 428 -30.11 22.99 -21.60
C ILE A 428 -31.53 22.59 -21.98
N CYS A 429 -31.95 21.39 -21.56
CA CYS A 429 -33.31 20.92 -21.82
C CYS A 429 -34.32 21.44 -20.79
N ASP A 430 -33.94 21.45 -19.52
CA ASP A 430 -34.81 21.80 -18.40
C ASP A 430 -34.21 22.98 -17.62
N LYS A 431 -35.06 23.93 -17.21
CA LYS A 431 -34.61 25.18 -16.60
C LYS A 431 -33.82 24.90 -15.31
N GLY A 432 -32.57 25.37 -15.26
CA GLY A 432 -31.69 25.22 -14.10
C GLY A 432 -30.78 23.98 -14.15
N GLU A 433 -30.95 23.09 -15.12
CA GLU A 433 -30.01 21.98 -15.33
C GLU A 433 -28.70 22.42 -16.01
N GLY A 434 -27.67 21.60 -15.86
CA GLY A 434 -26.42 21.69 -16.64
C GLY A 434 -26.59 21.33 -18.12
N PRO A 435 -25.48 21.30 -18.88
CA PRO A 435 -25.51 21.07 -20.31
C PRO A 435 -25.58 19.56 -20.60
N TRP A 436 -26.43 19.17 -21.55
CA TRP A 436 -26.48 17.81 -22.09
C TRP A 436 -25.45 17.68 -23.22
N LEU A 437 -24.38 16.92 -22.98
CA LEU A 437 -23.20 16.86 -23.84
C LEU A 437 -22.85 15.41 -24.17
N HIS A 438 -22.34 15.19 -25.39
CA HIS A 438 -21.72 13.93 -25.76
C HIS A 438 -20.48 13.73 -24.90
N ARG A 439 -20.40 12.56 -24.26
CA ARG A 439 -19.37 12.21 -23.27
C ARG A 439 -19.19 13.24 -22.14
N HIS A 440 -20.18 14.09 -21.86
CA HIS A 440 -20.05 15.22 -20.91
C HIS A 440 -19.00 16.28 -21.29
N ILE A 441 -18.58 16.33 -22.57
CA ILE A 441 -17.49 17.21 -23.03
C ILE A 441 -17.95 18.18 -24.13
N VAL A 442 -18.62 17.71 -25.18
CA VAL A 442 -18.94 18.53 -26.37
C VAL A 442 -20.38 18.37 -26.84
N HIS A 443 -20.86 19.33 -27.61
CA HIS A 443 -22.15 19.23 -28.31
C HIS A 443 -21.92 19.33 -29.84
N PRO A 444 -22.59 18.51 -30.67
CA PRO A 444 -22.33 18.46 -32.12
C PRO A 444 -22.61 19.76 -32.87
N ASP A 445 -23.44 20.65 -32.32
CA ASP A 445 -23.67 22.00 -32.89
C ASP A 445 -22.54 23.00 -32.58
N PHE A 446 -21.71 22.72 -31.59
CA PHE A 446 -20.71 23.65 -31.07
C PHE A 446 -19.37 22.94 -30.84
N MET A 447 -18.82 22.33 -31.89
CA MET A 447 -17.61 21.50 -31.82
C MET A 447 -16.36 22.24 -31.32
N HIS A 448 -16.35 23.57 -31.35
CA HIS A 448 -15.25 24.42 -30.85
C HIS A 448 -15.49 24.96 -29.43
N LEU A 449 -16.61 24.60 -28.82
CA LEU A 449 -16.94 24.86 -27.42
C LEU A 449 -17.01 23.54 -26.67
N ALA A 450 -16.17 23.39 -25.67
CA ALA A 450 -16.10 22.19 -24.85
C ALA A 450 -16.25 22.50 -23.36
N PHE A 451 -16.54 21.48 -22.58
CA PHE A 451 -16.70 21.53 -21.13
C PHE A 451 -15.82 20.46 -20.50
N VAL A 452 -15.01 20.83 -19.50
CA VAL A 452 -14.19 19.89 -18.74
C VAL A 452 -14.37 20.15 -17.24
N GLY A 453 -14.52 19.09 -16.46
CA GLY A 453 -14.91 19.20 -15.04
C GLY A 453 -16.41 19.42 -14.81
N TRP A 454 -17.22 19.18 -15.83
CA TRP A 454 -18.69 19.11 -15.77
C TRP A 454 -19.21 17.67 -15.65
N ALA A 455 -18.32 16.71 -15.36
CA ALA A 455 -18.69 15.36 -14.95
C ALA A 455 -18.37 15.19 -13.45
N SER A 456 -19.37 14.85 -12.65
CA SER A 456 -19.26 14.74 -11.19
C SER A 456 -18.71 13.36 -10.80
N THR A 457 -17.51 13.33 -10.23
CA THR A 457 -16.76 12.10 -9.88
C THR A 457 -15.91 12.25 -8.61
N ASN A 458 -15.52 11.14 -7.97
CA ASN A 458 -14.64 11.12 -6.80
C ASN A 458 -13.14 11.30 -7.12
N ILE A 459 -12.75 11.17 -8.39
CA ILE A 459 -11.38 11.38 -8.90
C ILE A 459 -11.38 12.43 -9.98
N SER A 460 -11.95 13.58 -9.65
CA SER A 460 -12.18 14.70 -10.58
C SER A 460 -10.92 15.13 -11.37
N ILE A 461 -9.73 14.98 -10.79
CA ILE A 461 -8.46 15.26 -11.48
C ILE A 461 -8.27 14.28 -12.65
N SER A 462 -8.26 12.97 -12.39
CA SER A 462 -8.15 11.93 -13.42
C SER A 462 -9.26 12.01 -14.47
N THR A 463 -10.50 12.25 -14.04
CA THR A 463 -11.63 12.47 -14.95
C THR A 463 -11.35 13.63 -15.89
N SER A 464 -10.92 14.77 -15.36
CA SER A 464 -10.61 15.94 -16.19
C SER A 464 -9.41 15.68 -17.12
N THR A 465 -8.43 14.87 -16.70
CA THR A 465 -7.30 14.46 -17.55
C THR A 465 -7.78 13.67 -18.74
N LEU A 466 -8.61 12.65 -18.52
CA LEU A 466 -9.15 11.82 -19.59
C LEU A 466 -10.10 12.61 -20.49
N GLN A 467 -10.93 13.50 -19.94
CA GLN A 467 -11.77 14.41 -20.72
C GLN A 467 -10.94 15.32 -21.63
N ALA A 468 -9.85 15.90 -21.12
CA ALA A 468 -8.98 16.77 -21.90
C ALA A 468 -8.22 16.00 -23.00
N LEU A 469 -7.78 14.76 -22.72
CA LEU A 469 -7.13 13.89 -23.71
C LEU A 469 -8.11 13.49 -24.82
N TRP A 470 -9.32 13.07 -24.44
CA TRP A 470 -10.38 12.75 -25.39
C TRP A 470 -10.73 13.96 -26.26
N LEU A 471 -10.87 15.15 -25.66
CA LEU A 471 -11.16 16.39 -26.39
C LEU A 471 -10.07 16.71 -27.41
N ALA A 472 -8.80 16.58 -27.02
CA ALA A 472 -7.68 16.79 -27.94
C ALA A 472 -7.69 15.75 -29.07
N GLY A 473 -7.99 14.48 -28.75
CA GLY A 473 -8.17 13.42 -29.74
C GLY A 473 -9.27 13.74 -30.76
N LEU A 474 -10.41 14.23 -30.29
CA LEU A 474 -11.51 14.67 -31.15
C LEU A 474 -11.08 15.82 -32.07
N TRP A 475 -10.48 16.89 -31.52
CA TRP A 475 -10.06 18.06 -32.32
C TRP A 475 -8.94 17.76 -33.31
N LYS A 476 -8.11 16.74 -33.03
CA LYS A 476 -7.08 16.26 -33.96
C LYS A 476 -7.58 15.19 -34.94
N GLY A 477 -8.86 14.83 -34.89
CA GLY A 477 -9.45 13.82 -35.77
C GLY A 477 -9.04 12.38 -35.45
N ARG A 478 -8.51 12.11 -34.26
CA ARG A 478 -8.18 10.75 -33.79
C ARG A 478 -9.41 9.94 -33.40
N ILE A 479 -10.51 10.64 -33.06
CA ILE A 479 -11.79 10.03 -32.72
C ILE A 479 -12.74 10.21 -33.90
N SER A 480 -13.23 9.10 -34.45
CA SER A 480 -14.20 9.10 -35.56
C SER A 480 -15.62 8.99 -35.02
N THR A 481 -16.37 10.09 -35.05
CA THR A 481 -17.77 10.15 -34.62
C THR A 481 -18.53 11.19 -35.46
N THR A 482 -19.79 10.91 -35.80
CA THR A 482 -20.63 11.85 -36.55
C THR A 482 -21.51 12.68 -35.63
N ALA A 483 -21.99 13.84 -36.12
CA ALA A 483 -22.97 14.63 -35.37
C ALA A 483 -24.25 13.85 -35.02
N SER A 484 -24.64 12.88 -35.88
CA SER A 484 -25.78 12.00 -35.61
C SER A 484 -25.51 11.06 -34.44
N ASP A 485 -24.33 10.45 -34.40
CA ASP A 485 -23.92 9.54 -33.32
C ASP A 485 -23.87 10.26 -31.97
N MET A 486 -23.30 11.47 -31.95
CA MET A 486 -23.27 12.32 -30.75
C MET A 486 -24.67 12.66 -30.25
N ARG A 487 -25.61 13.02 -31.13
CA ARG A 487 -27.00 13.32 -30.73
C ARG A 487 -27.70 12.08 -30.20
N HIS A 488 -27.48 10.93 -30.84
CA HIS A 488 -28.03 9.66 -30.38
C HIS A 488 -27.53 9.30 -28.98
N ASP A 489 -26.23 9.46 -28.73
CA ASP A 489 -25.58 9.25 -27.44
C ASP A 489 -26.16 10.16 -26.34
N ILE A 490 -26.27 11.47 -26.61
CA ILE A 490 -26.90 12.45 -25.70
C ILE A 490 -28.33 12.03 -25.35
N ALA A 491 -29.13 11.63 -26.35
CA ALA A 491 -30.50 11.20 -26.12
C ALA A 491 -30.59 9.90 -25.29
N LYS A 492 -29.66 8.95 -25.53
CA LYS A 492 -29.58 7.68 -24.78
C LYS A 492 -29.22 7.94 -23.32
N TYR A 493 -28.19 8.73 -23.06
CA TYR A 493 -27.80 9.12 -21.71
C TYR A 493 -28.92 9.90 -20.99
N ARG A 494 -29.56 10.86 -21.67
CA ARG A 494 -30.67 11.64 -21.09
C ARG A 494 -31.83 10.77 -20.66
N ARG A 495 -32.27 9.83 -21.51
CA ARG A 495 -33.35 8.89 -21.16
C ARG A 495 -32.97 8.08 -19.91
N TRP A 496 -31.77 7.52 -19.91
CA TRP A 496 -31.26 6.72 -18.80
C TRP A 496 -31.19 7.52 -17.49
N ALA A 497 -30.70 8.76 -17.55
CA ALA A 497 -30.57 9.65 -16.40
C ALA A 497 -31.95 10.07 -15.85
N LEU A 498 -32.92 10.38 -16.71
CA LEU A 498 -34.28 10.72 -16.28
C LEU A 498 -34.99 9.55 -15.56
N GLU A 499 -34.68 8.31 -15.93
CA GLU A 499 -35.24 7.12 -15.29
C GLU A 499 -34.64 6.82 -13.91
N ARG A 500 -33.40 7.26 -13.65
CA ARG A 500 -32.61 6.81 -12.47
C ARG A 500 -32.20 7.92 -11.51
N ILE A 501 -32.15 9.15 -11.99
CA ILE A 501 -31.62 10.31 -11.26
C ILE A 501 -32.75 11.31 -11.00
N PRO A 502 -33.19 11.49 -9.74
CA PRO A 502 -34.06 12.56 -9.30
C PRO A 502 -33.79 13.93 -9.92
N PRO A 503 -34.82 14.79 -10.01
CA PRO A 503 -34.68 16.15 -10.54
C PRO A 503 -33.67 16.96 -9.73
N THR A 504 -32.52 17.24 -10.33
CA THR A 504 -31.46 18.05 -9.73
C THR A 504 -30.70 18.81 -10.81
N PRO A 505 -30.25 20.06 -10.56
CA PRO A 505 -29.46 20.84 -11.51
C PRO A 505 -28.24 20.11 -12.11
N GLN A 506 -27.64 19.18 -11.34
CA GLN A 506 -26.45 18.43 -11.74
C GLN A 506 -26.76 17.14 -12.51
N ARG A 507 -28.04 16.78 -12.72
CA ARG A 507 -28.43 15.52 -13.38
C ARG A 507 -27.66 15.25 -14.69
N PRO A 508 -27.47 16.22 -15.61
CA PRO A 508 -26.75 15.98 -16.88
C PRO A 508 -25.27 15.63 -16.70
N CYS A 509 -24.74 15.85 -15.50
CA CYS A 509 -23.33 15.79 -15.15
C CYS A 509 -23.01 14.60 -14.23
N THR A 510 -24.02 13.84 -13.78
CA THR A 510 -23.86 12.81 -12.75
C THR A 510 -23.48 11.48 -13.36
N ILE A 511 -22.23 11.05 -13.12
CA ILE A 511 -21.68 9.73 -13.50
C ILE A 511 -20.92 9.06 -12.35
N PHE A 512 -21.12 9.57 -11.14
CA PHE A 512 -20.30 9.32 -9.97
C PHE A 512 -20.05 7.82 -9.67
N LEU A 513 -21.09 6.97 -9.74
CA LEU A 513 -20.98 5.53 -9.53
C LEU A 513 -20.55 4.73 -10.76
N TYR A 514 -20.60 5.34 -11.94
CA TYR A 514 -20.25 4.73 -13.23
C TYR A 514 -18.94 5.29 -13.78
N ILE A 515 -18.08 5.73 -12.87
CA ILE A 515 -16.86 6.44 -13.23
C ILE A 515 -15.90 5.57 -14.03
N ASP A 516 -15.75 4.30 -13.64
CA ASP A 516 -14.88 3.35 -14.30
C ASP A 516 -15.36 3.13 -15.75
N LEU A 517 -16.67 2.91 -15.93
CA LEU A 517 -17.30 2.77 -17.25
C LEU A 517 -17.15 4.02 -18.11
N TYR A 518 -17.33 5.20 -17.50
CA TYR A 518 -17.18 6.46 -18.21
C TYR A 518 -15.74 6.66 -18.68
N HIS A 519 -14.76 6.39 -17.82
CA HIS A 519 -13.35 6.47 -18.19
C HIS A 519 -12.98 5.41 -19.23
N ASP A 520 -13.54 4.19 -19.11
CA ASP A 520 -13.39 3.13 -20.11
C ASP A 520 -13.95 3.56 -21.48
N GLN A 521 -15.10 4.24 -21.54
CA GLN A 521 -15.63 4.83 -22.78
C GLN A 521 -14.66 5.85 -23.39
N LEU A 522 -14.11 6.76 -22.59
CA LEU A 522 -13.21 7.79 -23.10
C LEU A 522 -11.92 7.19 -23.69
N ILE A 523 -11.35 6.16 -23.06
CA ILE A 523 -10.14 5.51 -23.57
C ILE A 523 -10.44 4.57 -24.76
N GLU A 524 -11.58 3.89 -24.75
CA GLU A 524 -12.02 3.04 -25.87
C GLU A 524 -12.29 3.88 -27.14
N ASP A 525 -12.89 5.07 -27.00
CA ASP A 525 -13.05 6.04 -28.10
C ASP A 525 -11.70 6.48 -28.69
N LEU A 526 -10.63 6.45 -27.90
CA LEU A 526 -9.24 6.73 -28.32
C LEU A 526 -8.52 5.47 -28.85
N GLY A 527 -9.21 4.34 -28.98
CA GLY A 527 -8.66 3.08 -29.50
C GLY A 527 -7.85 2.27 -28.48
N VAL A 528 -8.08 2.49 -27.18
CA VAL A 528 -7.33 1.84 -26.10
C VAL A 528 -8.19 0.80 -25.39
N SER A 529 -7.61 -0.36 -25.09
CA SER A 529 -8.27 -1.38 -24.28
C SER A 529 -8.44 -0.92 -22.83
N LYS A 530 -9.65 -1.10 -22.29
CA LYS A 530 -9.92 -0.92 -20.84
C LYS A 530 -9.24 -1.95 -19.93
N TYR A 531 -8.93 -3.13 -20.46
CA TYR A 531 -8.24 -4.19 -19.73
C TYR A 531 -6.73 -4.00 -19.82
N LEU A 532 -6.09 -3.96 -18.66
CA LEU A 532 -4.65 -3.81 -18.46
C LEU A 532 -3.92 -5.14 -18.64
N HIS A 533 -4.50 -6.23 -18.12
CA HIS A 533 -3.94 -7.58 -18.12
C HIS A 533 -4.80 -8.55 -18.94
N GLY A 534 -5.85 -8.06 -19.61
CA GLY A 534 -6.60 -8.82 -20.61
C GLY A 534 -7.52 -9.92 -20.06
N GLY A 535 -7.96 -9.81 -18.80
CA GLY A 535 -8.81 -10.83 -18.18
C GLY A 535 -9.77 -10.31 -17.10
N LEU A 536 -10.68 -11.19 -16.66
CA LEU A 536 -11.73 -10.92 -15.65
C LEU A 536 -11.19 -10.48 -14.28
N PHE A 537 -9.91 -10.71 -13.98
CA PHE A 537 -9.31 -10.26 -12.71
C PHE A 537 -9.15 -8.75 -12.64
N ASP A 538 -9.02 -8.07 -13.79
CA ASP A 538 -8.91 -6.61 -13.86
C ASP A 538 -10.13 -5.90 -13.29
N ASP A 539 -11.29 -6.59 -13.28
CA ASP A 539 -12.51 -6.02 -12.74
C ASP A 539 -12.48 -5.93 -11.21
N PHE A 540 -11.66 -6.75 -10.54
CA PHE A 540 -11.53 -6.74 -9.07
C PHE A 540 -10.35 -5.89 -8.57
N ILE A 541 -9.57 -5.30 -9.47
CA ILE A 541 -8.46 -4.41 -9.11
C ILE A 541 -9.02 -3.08 -8.64
N LEU A 542 -8.43 -2.55 -7.56
CA LEU A 542 -8.75 -1.21 -7.09
C LEU A 542 -8.48 -0.20 -8.21
N TYR A 543 -9.52 0.51 -8.60
CA TYR A 543 -9.49 1.58 -9.56
C TYR A 543 -8.58 2.71 -9.07
N CYS A 544 -7.54 3.06 -9.83
CA CYS A 544 -6.49 3.98 -9.37
C CYS A 544 -6.13 5.04 -10.41
N PRO A 545 -6.03 6.33 -10.05
CA PRO A 545 -5.50 7.40 -10.91
C PRO A 545 -4.16 7.08 -11.58
N ALA A 546 -3.28 6.34 -10.89
CA ALA A 546 -1.97 5.96 -11.38
C ALA A 546 -2.04 5.06 -12.63
N THR A 547 -3.12 4.31 -12.80
CA THR A 547 -3.37 3.44 -13.97
C THR A 547 -3.35 4.24 -15.28
N TYR A 548 -3.79 5.50 -15.24
CA TYR A 548 -3.89 6.37 -16.42
C TYR A 548 -2.65 7.25 -16.63
N ARG A 549 -1.64 7.14 -15.77
CA ARG A 549 -0.37 7.87 -15.89
C ARG A 549 0.32 7.68 -17.26
N PRO A 550 0.35 6.47 -17.88
CA PRO A 550 0.77 6.25 -19.26
C PRO A 550 0.20 7.26 -20.26
N LEU A 551 -1.09 7.58 -20.14
CA LEU A 551 -1.81 8.47 -21.05
C LEU A 551 -1.52 9.96 -20.80
N ALA A 552 -1.21 10.30 -19.54
CA ALA A 552 -0.96 11.67 -19.14
C ALA A 552 0.46 12.16 -19.50
N MET A 553 1.42 11.27 -19.80
CA MET A 553 2.85 11.63 -19.97
C MET A 553 3.42 11.16 -21.32
N THR A 554 4.42 11.86 -21.84
CA THR A 554 5.20 11.49 -23.05
C THR A 554 6.25 10.42 -22.77
N GLU A 555 6.67 9.65 -23.78
CA GLU A 555 7.71 8.61 -23.64
C GLU A 555 9.00 9.07 -22.92
N GLY A 556 9.41 10.32 -23.16
CA GLY A 556 10.58 10.92 -22.50
C GLY A 556 10.38 11.29 -21.02
N GLU A 557 9.14 11.45 -20.56
CA GLU A 557 8.78 11.78 -19.18
C GLU A 557 8.65 10.53 -18.28
N HIS A 558 8.21 9.41 -18.85
CA HIS A 558 8.03 8.13 -18.13
C HIS A 558 9.31 7.53 -17.58
N SER A 559 10.42 7.65 -18.31
CA SER A 559 11.74 7.14 -17.89
C SER A 559 12.36 7.87 -16.69
N ARG A 560 11.69 8.92 -16.18
CA ARG A 560 12.28 9.90 -15.24
C ARG A 560 11.53 10.01 -13.91
N LEU A 561 10.46 9.26 -13.74
CA LEU A 561 9.77 9.10 -12.46
C LEU A 561 10.42 7.99 -11.62
N PRO A 562 10.48 8.13 -10.29
CA PRO A 562 10.83 7.00 -9.44
C PRO A 562 9.78 5.89 -9.63
N PRO A 563 10.18 4.61 -9.69
CA PRO A 563 9.22 3.52 -9.71
C PRO A 563 8.40 3.59 -8.42
N ARG A 564 7.13 3.98 -8.52
CA ARG A 564 6.16 3.66 -7.48
C ARG A 564 5.83 2.20 -7.73
N GLU A 565 6.09 1.34 -6.75
CA GLU A 565 5.36 0.09 -6.65
C GLU A 565 3.89 0.46 -6.84
N ALA A 566 3.24 -0.07 -7.88
CA ALA A 566 1.81 -0.08 -7.86
C ALA A 566 1.51 -0.83 -6.57
N ASN A 567 1.05 -0.12 -5.54
CA ASN A 567 0.47 -0.77 -4.39
C ASN A 567 -0.68 -1.58 -4.98
N GLY A 568 -0.38 -2.83 -5.33
CA GLY A 568 -1.37 -3.87 -5.41
C GLY A 568 -1.95 -3.87 -4.01
N ILE A 569 -3.04 -3.13 -3.83
CA ILE A 569 -3.88 -3.29 -2.65
C ILE A 569 -4.66 -4.60 -2.86
N GLY A 570 -3.90 -5.69 -3.06
CA GLY A 570 -4.36 -7.03 -2.84
C GLY A 570 -4.26 -7.25 -1.35
N PHE A 571 -5.43 -7.41 -0.70
CA PHE A 571 -5.63 -7.80 0.69
C PHE A 571 -4.35 -8.16 1.46
N ASN A 572 -3.65 -7.15 1.97
CA ASN A 572 -2.66 -7.33 3.02
C ASN A 572 -3.39 -7.16 4.35
N LEU A 573 -3.86 -8.27 4.92
CA LEU A 573 -4.47 -8.30 6.26
C LEU A 573 -3.43 -8.11 7.39
N ASP A 574 -2.14 -8.00 7.08
CA ASP A 574 -1.06 -7.88 8.07
C ASP A 574 -0.56 -6.43 8.28
N GLY A 575 -1.15 -5.46 7.60
CA GLY A 575 -0.78 -4.03 7.67
C GLY A 575 -1.25 -3.29 8.93
N LEU A 576 -1.39 -3.97 10.08
CA LEU A 576 -1.89 -3.38 11.33
C LEU A 576 -0.87 -3.23 12.45
N THR A 577 0.40 -3.58 12.22
CA THR A 577 1.49 -3.30 13.18
C THR A 577 2.77 -2.92 12.41
N LYS A 578 3.15 -1.63 12.41
CA LYS A 578 4.53 -1.08 12.21
C LYS A 578 4.65 0.27 11.46
N LYS A 579 3.81 1.27 11.74
CA LYS A 579 4.16 2.67 11.41
C LYS A 579 3.86 3.66 12.53
N GLN A 580 4.54 3.48 13.66
CA GLN A 580 4.79 4.53 14.66
C GLN A 580 6.13 4.28 15.35
N HIS A 581 7.23 4.66 14.70
CA HIS A 581 8.54 4.87 15.34
C HIS A 581 9.37 5.79 14.45
N PHE A 582 9.03 7.07 14.34
CA PHE A 582 9.97 8.14 13.96
C PHE A 582 9.34 9.51 14.22
N ALA A 583 9.22 9.89 15.49
CA ALA A 583 8.94 11.26 15.90
C ALA A 583 9.34 11.55 17.36
N ILE A 584 10.55 11.16 17.79
CA ILE A 584 11.20 11.73 18.99
C ILE A 584 12.69 11.81 18.67
N GLY A 585 13.23 13.03 18.51
CA GLY A 585 14.66 13.18 18.20
C GLY A 585 15.17 14.56 17.78
N ARG A 586 14.54 15.65 18.20
CA ARG A 586 15.19 16.97 18.34
C ARG A 586 14.71 17.50 19.69
N ILE A 587 15.53 17.53 20.74
CA ILE A 587 16.46 18.61 21.12
C ILE A 587 17.38 18.06 22.24
N ASN A 588 18.70 18.26 22.17
CA ASN A 588 19.53 18.99 23.17
C ASN A 588 21.04 18.93 22.81
N PRO A 589 21.75 20.07 22.59
CA PRO A 589 23.20 20.11 22.31
C PRO A 589 24.12 20.05 23.54
N ALA A 590 23.63 19.69 24.73
CA ALA A 590 24.40 19.71 25.96
C ALA A 590 24.62 18.30 26.52
N ILE A 591 25.65 17.59 26.04
CA ILE A 591 26.54 16.67 26.79
C ILE A 591 27.81 16.51 25.92
N ARG A 592 28.63 17.55 25.92
CA ARG A 592 30.08 17.46 25.70
C ARG A 592 30.72 17.80 27.03
N ARG A 593 31.21 16.79 27.75
CA ARG A 593 32.30 16.81 28.75
C ARG A 593 32.09 15.69 29.78
N ALA A 594 32.90 14.64 29.68
CA ALA A 594 33.48 13.87 30.78
C ALA A 594 34.35 12.76 30.19
N SER A 595 35.53 13.15 29.71
CA SER A 595 36.70 12.29 29.70
C SER A 595 37.26 12.21 31.12
N ASP A 596 37.83 11.04 31.48
CA ASP A 596 38.84 10.80 32.53
C ASP A 596 38.44 9.79 33.64
N VAL A 597 38.61 8.48 33.37
CA VAL A 597 39.09 7.43 34.32
C VAL A 597 39.71 6.27 33.48
N PRO A 598 40.86 5.67 33.85
CA PRO A 598 41.64 4.76 32.99
C PRO A 598 41.17 3.29 33.06
N LEU A 599 41.17 2.60 31.92
CA LEU A 599 40.77 1.18 31.80
C LEU A 599 41.97 0.19 31.91
N PRO A 600 41.75 -1.06 32.38
CA PRO A 600 42.78 -2.01 32.79
C PRO A 600 43.36 -2.87 31.64
N ALA A 601 44.34 -3.73 31.99
CA ALA A 601 45.22 -4.51 31.12
C ALA A 601 44.58 -5.45 30.05
N SER A 602 43.25 -5.52 29.93
CA SER A 602 42.56 -6.26 28.86
C SER A 602 42.60 -5.55 27.49
N CYS A 603 43.06 -4.30 27.42
CA CYS A 603 43.21 -3.57 26.16
C CYS A 603 44.47 -3.93 25.34
N ARG A 604 45.30 -4.90 25.75
CA ARG A 604 46.48 -5.35 24.97
C ARG A 604 46.11 -6.13 23.70
N SER A 605 44.94 -6.76 23.65
CA SER A 605 44.48 -7.49 22.46
C SER A 605 43.99 -6.57 21.34
N TYR A 606 43.63 -5.32 21.66
CA TYR A 606 43.21 -4.31 20.68
C TYR A 606 44.42 -3.68 19.95
N PHE A 607 45.60 -3.67 20.60
CA PHE A 607 46.84 -3.11 20.02
C PHE A 607 47.55 -4.05 19.04
N ILE A 608 47.36 -5.37 19.15
CA ILE A 608 47.87 -6.34 18.17
C ILE A 608 46.98 -6.36 16.91
N PHE A 609 45.67 -6.12 17.06
CA PHE A 609 44.72 -6.05 15.95
C PHE A 609 44.78 -4.71 15.19
N LEU A 610 45.06 -3.59 15.88
CA LEU A 610 45.36 -2.32 15.23
C LEU A 610 46.64 -2.36 14.38
N HIS A 611 47.58 -3.26 14.68
CA HIS A 611 48.79 -3.47 13.87
C HIS A 611 48.53 -4.25 12.56
N MET A 612 47.48 -5.08 12.48
CA MET A 612 47.07 -5.71 11.21
C MET A 612 46.26 -4.77 10.32
N LEU A 613 45.62 -3.75 10.91
CA LEU A 613 44.86 -2.72 10.18
C LEU A 613 45.65 -1.43 9.91
N HIS A 614 46.91 -1.34 10.36
CA HIS A 614 47.84 -0.24 10.09
C HIS A 614 49.10 -0.65 9.30
N SER A 615 49.18 -1.86 8.76
CA SER A 615 50.14 -2.12 7.67
C SER A 615 49.46 -1.80 6.34
N ASP A 616 49.68 -0.57 5.92
CA ASP A 616 49.36 0.05 4.65
C ASP A 616 47.87 0.33 4.35
N SER A 617 47.56 1.61 4.35
CA SER A 617 46.33 2.19 3.80
C SER A 617 46.02 1.69 2.38
N PRO A 618 44.76 1.45 1.99
CA PRO A 618 44.38 1.40 0.59
C PRO A 618 44.13 2.82 0.04
N THR A 619 44.86 3.83 0.51
CA THR A 619 44.96 5.12 -0.17
C THR A 619 46.26 5.27 -0.95
N ASP A 620 47.16 4.29 -0.89
CA ASP A 620 48.39 4.23 -1.70
C ASP A 620 48.69 2.80 -2.20
N SER A 621 47.66 2.03 -2.59
CA SER A 621 47.92 0.98 -3.58
C SER A 621 48.07 1.64 -4.95
N PRO A 622 49.12 1.31 -5.72
CA PRO A 622 49.26 1.86 -7.07
C PRO A 622 47.98 1.55 -7.83
N ARG A 623 47.59 2.43 -8.76
CA ARG A 623 46.63 2.08 -9.82
C ARG A 623 47.07 0.74 -10.40
N ALA A 624 46.47 -0.35 -9.95
CA ALA A 624 46.82 -1.67 -10.40
C ALA A 624 46.08 -1.86 -11.72
N ASP A 625 46.78 -1.47 -12.78
CA ASP A 625 46.68 -2.06 -14.09
C ASP A 625 46.36 -3.56 -13.95
N ASN A 626 45.32 -4.02 -14.67
CA ASN A 626 45.00 -5.41 -14.97
C ASN A 626 45.83 -6.44 -14.18
N VAL A 627 45.33 -6.89 -13.02
CA VAL A 627 45.86 -8.10 -12.38
C VAL A 627 45.89 -9.19 -13.46
N ALA A 628 47.06 -9.81 -13.63
CA ALA A 628 47.30 -10.72 -14.74
C ALA A 628 46.20 -11.77 -14.81
N ILE A 629 45.64 -11.98 -16.01
CA ILE A 629 44.65 -13.04 -16.26
C ILE A 629 45.22 -14.35 -15.66
N PRO A 630 44.43 -15.08 -14.85
CA PRO A 630 44.92 -16.25 -14.12
C PRO A 630 45.70 -17.20 -15.05
N PRO A 631 46.81 -17.80 -14.60
CA PRO A 631 47.69 -18.61 -15.45
C PRO A 631 46.99 -19.83 -16.08
N GLU A 632 45.91 -20.30 -15.45
CA GLU A 632 45.04 -21.38 -15.92
C GLU A 632 44.06 -20.99 -17.05
N VAL A 633 44.04 -19.72 -17.49
CA VAL A 633 43.20 -19.27 -18.61
C VAL A 633 43.89 -19.57 -19.93
N THR A 634 43.19 -20.32 -20.79
CA THR A 634 43.68 -20.73 -22.10
C THR A 634 43.83 -19.53 -23.05
N ASP A 635 44.71 -19.64 -24.05
CA ASP A 635 44.87 -18.56 -25.04
C ASP A 635 43.58 -18.31 -25.85
N ALA A 636 42.73 -19.33 -26.00
CA ALA A 636 41.41 -19.20 -26.59
C ALA A 636 40.46 -18.35 -25.72
N GLU A 637 40.45 -18.56 -24.40
CA GLU A 637 39.68 -17.75 -23.46
C GLU A 637 40.19 -16.31 -23.41
N LYS A 638 41.52 -16.08 -23.43
CA LYS A 638 42.09 -14.72 -23.49
C LYS A 638 41.62 -13.96 -24.72
N LYS A 639 41.64 -14.61 -25.90
CA LYS A 639 41.16 -14.01 -27.15
C LYS A 639 39.67 -13.69 -27.10
N ALA A 640 38.86 -14.61 -26.56
CA ALA A 640 37.42 -14.43 -26.43
C ALA A 640 37.06 -13.35 -25.40
N LEU A 641 37.84 -13.21 -24.32
CA LEU A 641 37.72 -12.16 -23.31
C LEU A 641 37.99 -10.78 -23.90
N GLU A 642 39.02 -10.64 -24.74
CA GLU A 642 39.29 -9.37 -25.44
C GLU A 642 38.15 -8.98 -26.40
N VAL A 643 37.53 -9.95 -27.09
CA VAL A 643 36.33 -9.68 -27.89
C VAL A 643 35.17 -9.23 -27.01
N LEU A 644 34.95 -9.88 -25.86
CA LEU A 644 33.90 -9.52 -24.91
C LEU A 644 34.09 -8.10 -24.35
N LYS A 645 35.32 -7.74 -23.96
CA LYS A 645 35.67 -6.38 -23.49
C LYS A 645 35.35 -5.33 -24.54
N ASN A 646 35.69 -5.58 -25.80
CA ASN A 646 35.35 -4.69 -26.91
C ASN A 646 33.84 -4.55 -27.12
N LEU A 647 33.06 -5.64 -27.01
CA LEU A 647 31.60 -5.60 -27.12
C LEU A 647 30.91 -4.84 -25.99
N LEU A 648 31.58 -4.72 -24.84
CA LEU A 648 31.06 -4.10 -23.63
C LEU A 648 31.64 -2.71 -23.35
N VAL A 649 32.62 -2.23 -24.14
CA VAL A 649 33.37 -1.00 -23.84
C VAL A 649 32.45 0.21 -23.58
N ASP A 650 31.49 0.46 -24.47
CA ASP A 650 30.53 1.56 -24.32
C ASP A 650 29.56 1.31 -23.17
N THR A 651 29.16 0.05 -22.97
CA THR A 651 28.23 -0.34 -21.91
C THR A 651 28.84 -0.10 -20.52
N ILE A 652 30.13 -0.46 -20.35
CA ILE A 652 30.88 -0.29 -19.11
C ILE A 652 31.19 1.20 -18.89
N ALA A 653 31.62 1.92 -19.92
CA ALA A 653 31.92 3.34 -19.84
C ALA A 653 30.69 4.19 -19.45
N GLN A 654 29.49 3.79 -19.88
CA GLN A 654 28.23 4.47 -19.55
C GLN A 654 27.65 4.06 -18.20
N TYR A 655 28.16 3.00 -17.57
CA TYR A 655 27.65 2.52 -16.28
C TYR A 655 28.18 3.39 -15.12
N PRO A 656 27.33 4.03 -14.30
CA PRO A 656 27.78 4.88 -13.20
C PRO A 656 28.66 4.11 -12.19
N GLY A 657 29.82 4.65 -11.85
CA GLY A 657 30.72 4.03 -10.87
C GLY A 657 31.53 2.84 -11.39
N SER A 658 31.49 2.53 -12.70
CA SER A 658 32.22 1.39 -13.28
C SER A 658 33.73 1.42 -13.01
N ASN A 659 34.34 2.61 -12.98
CA ASN A 659 35.74 2.80 -12.65
C ASN A 659 36.10 2.50 -11.18
N THR A 660 35.11 2.30 -10.30
CA THR A 660 35.28 2.06 -8.85
C THR A 660 34.83 0.66 -8.41
N MET A 661 34.50 -0.20 -9.37
CA MET A 661 33.93 -1.54 -9.13
C MET A 661 34.70 -2.63 -9.91
N PRO A 662 36.01 -2.81 -9.66
CA PRO A 662 36.82 -3.78 -10.38
C PRO A 662 36.34 -5.23 -10.19
N GLU A 663 35.70 -5.56 -9.07
CA GLU A 663 35.09 -6.88 -8.85
C GLU A 663 33.83 -7.15 -9.69
N VAL A 664 33.23 -6.10 -10.27
CA VAL A 664 32.04 -6.17 -11.14
C VAL A 664 32.44 -6.06 -12.62
N PHE A 665 33.37 -5.16 -12.97
CA PHE A 665 33.74 -4.86 -14.35
C PHE A 665 35.09 -5.42 -14.79
N GLY A 666 35.86 -6.01 -13.87
CA GLY A 666 37.18 -6.55 -14.15
C GLY A 666 37.17 -7.86 -14.93
N ASP A 667 38.33 -8.19 -15.48
CA ASP A 667 38.56 -9.34 -16.37
C ASP A 667 38.11 -10.67 -15.74
N VAL A 668 38.29 -10.86 -14.43
CA VAL A 668 37.83 -12.06 -13.71
C VAL A 668 36.32 -12.22 -13.79
N ARG A 669 35.56 -11.14 -13.59
CA ARG A 669 34.09 -11.20 -13.63
C ARG A 669 33.60 -11.47 -15.05
N LEU A 670 34.18 -10.79 -16.04
CA LEU A 670 33.87 -11.01 -17.45
C LEU A 670 34.20 -12.44 -17.90
N LEU A 671 35.32 -12.99 -17.43
CA LEU A 671 35.72 -14.37 -17.69
C LEU A 671 34.68 -15.38 -17.15
N MET A 672 34.05 -15.12 -15.99
CA MET A 672 33.01 -16.01 -15.46
C MET A 672 31.76 -16.03 -16.34
N PHE A 673 31.33 -14.87 -16.84
CA PHE A 673 30.24 -14.80 -17.82
C PHE A 673 30.61 -15.50 -19.13
N LEU A 674 31.85 -15.34 -19.59
CA LEU A 674 32.35 -15.98 -20.79
C LEU A 674 32.36 -17.52 -20.67
N ARG A 675 32.77 -18.06 -19.52
CA ARG A 675 32.77 -19.50 -19.25
C ARG A 675 31.37 -20.09 -19.22
N VAL A 676 30.40 -19.41 -18.60
CA VAL A 676 28.97 -19.81 -18.64
C VAL A 676 28.39 -19.73 -20.05
N ALA A 677 28.85 -18.76 -20.85
CA ALA A 677 28.52 -18.65 -22.26
C ALA A 677 29.23 -19.67 -23.16
N LYS A 678 30.04 -20.59 -22.59
CA LYS A 678 30.85 -21.57 -23.34
C LYS A 678 31.85 -20.92 -24.32
N ASN A 679 32.50 -19.86 -23.87
CA ASN A 679 33.47 -19.06 -24.64
C ASN A 679 32.89 -18.33 -25.86
N ASP A 680 31.59 -18.07 -25.87
CA ASP A 680 30.90 -17.21 -26.85
C ASP A 680 30.84 -15.75 -26.33
N PRO A 681 31.63 -14.81 -26.90
CA PRO A 681 31.67 -13.42 -26.43
C PRO A 681 30.36 -12.67 -26.63
N GLN A 682 29.61 -12.95 -27.69
CA GLN A 682 28.34 -12.27 -27.98
C GLN A 682 27.28 -12.69 -26.97
N LYS A 683 27.19 -13.99 -26.70
CA LYS A 683 26.28 -14.52 -25.68
C LYS A 683 26.66 -14.02 -24.28
N ALA A 684 27.95 -13.99 -23.96
CA ALA A 684 28.45 -13.44 -22.69
C ALA A 684 28.13 -11.94 -22.55
N ALA A 685 28.26 -11.15 -23.62
CA ALA A 685 27.93 -9.73 -23.60
C ALA A 685 26.43 -9.49 -23.34
N THR A 686 25.55 -10.31 -23.92
CA THR A 686 24.11 -10.26 -23.65
C THR A 686 23.81 -10.56 -22.19
N GLN A 687 24.35 -11.67 -21.65
CA GLN A 687 24.15 -12.05 -20.25
C GLN A 687 24.71 -11.01 -19.27
N PHE A 688 25.86 -10.41 -19.59
CA PHE A 688 26.45 -9.35 -18.77
C PHE A 688 25.61 -8.07 -18.80
N LYS A 689 25.03 -7.69 -19.95
CA LYS A 689 24.09 -6.57 -20.05
C LYS A 689 22.82 -6.81 -19.22
N GLU A 690 22.27 -8.01 -19.25
CA GLU A 690 21.14 -8.42 -18.41
C GLU A 690 21.49 -8.32 -16.92
N PHE A 691 22.70 -8.75 -16.53
CA PHE A 691 23.22 -8.58 -15.18
C PHE A 691 23.30 -7.11 -14.75
N LEU A 692 23.80 -6.20 -15.59
CA LEU A 692 23.85 -4.77 -15.29
C LEU A 692 22.45 -4.13 -15.18
N VAL A 693 21.48 -4.59 -15.97
CA VAL A 693 20.07 -4.18 -15.82
C VAL A 693 19.54 -4.66 -14.46
N TRP A 694 19.73 -5.94 -14.14
CA TRP A 694 19.30 -6.52 -12.87
C TRP A 694 19.92 -5.83 -11.65
N ARG A 695 21.22 -5.52 -11.69
CA ARG A 695 21.91 -4.78 -10.60
C ARG A 695 21.24 -3.44 -10.30
N ARG A 696 20.88 -2.69 -11.35
CA ARG A 696 20.18 -1.39 -11.20
C ARG A 696 18.75 -1.55 -10.72
N GLU A 697 18.02 -2.53 -11.23
CA GLU A 697 16.63 -2.76 -10.82
C GLU A 697 16.49 -3.21 -9.36
N ARG A 698 17.50 -3.90 -8.82
CA ARG A 698 17.52 -4.43 -7.44
C ARG A 698 18.37 -3.59 -6.48
N ASN A 699 18.82 -2.40 -6.89
CA ASN A 699 19.69 -1.52 -6.09
C ASN A 699 20.92 -2.25 -5.51
N VAL A 700 21.49 -3.18 -6.27
CA VAL A 700 22.61 -4.02 -5.81
C VAL A 700 23.87 -3.19 -5.56
N ASP A 701 24.03 -2.08 -6.29
CA ASP A 701 25.17 -1.18 -6.10
C ASP A 701 25.08 -0.38 -4.79
N ASP A 702 23.86 -0.10 -4.30
CA ASP A 702 23.65 0.49 -2.97
C ASP A 702 23.95 -0.53 -1.87
N ILE A 703 23.54 -1.80 -2.06
CA ILE A 703 23.90 -2.91 -1.17
C ILE A 703 25.42 -3.08 -1.09
N ARG A 704 26.10 -3.04 -2.25
CA ARG A 704 27.56 -3.08 -2.31
C ARG A 704 28.20 -1.89 -1.59
N ALA A 705 27.69 -0.67 -1.82
CA ALA A 705 28.19 0.52 -1.16
C ALA A 705 28.03 0.42 0.37
N ASP A 706 26.89 -0.09 0.83
CA ASP A 706 26.59 -0.32 2.24
C ASP A 706 27.58 -1.33 2.88
N ILE A 707 27.86 -2.43 2.18
CA ILE A 707 28.85 -3.43 2.59
C ILE A 707 30.23 -2.78 2.77
N LEU A 708 30.67 -1.97 1.81
CA LEU A 708 31.99 -1.33 1.83
C LEU A 708 32.10 -0.23 2.89
N GLU A 709 31.08 0.62 3.00
CA GLU A 709 31.04 1.73 3.96
C GLU A 709 31.07 1.22 5.40
N LYS A 710 30.27 0.19 5.69
CA LYS A 710 30.18 -0.42 7.03
C LYS A 710 31.30 -1.42 7.31
N LYS A 711 32.11 -1.78 6.31
CA LYS A 711 33.07 -2.90 6.38
C LYS A 711 32.41 -4.17 6.91
N MET A 712 31.24 -4.45 6.35
CA MET A 712 30.31 -5.46 6.87
C MET A 712 30.93 -6.87 6.83
N SER A 713 30.81 -7.60 7.93
CA SER A 713 31.12 -9.02 7.99
C SER A 713 29.90 -9.88 7.67
N PHE A 714 30.10 -11.17 7.37
CA PHE A 714 29.00 -12.09 7.06
C PHE A 714 27.94 -12.16 8.17
N ASP A 715 28.32 -12.06 9.44
CA ASP A 715 27.41 -12.16 10.59
C ASP A 715 26.56 -10.90 10.83
N GLU A 716 26.86 -9.81 10.11
CA GLU A 716 26.19 -8.51 10.19
C GLU A 716 25.20 -8.27 9.03
N VAL A 717 25.09 -9.24 8.11
CA VAL A 717 24.17 -9.16 6.96
C VAL A 717 22.72 -9.01 7.44
N PRO A 718 21.93 -8.10 6.84
CA PRO A 718 20.51 -7.97 7.16
C PRO A 718 19.76 -9.30 7.10
N ASN A 719 18.86 -9.51 8.06
CA ASN A 719 18.03 -10.72 8.21
C ASN A 719 18.80 -12.04 8.45
N ILE A 720 20.14 -12.05 8.48
CA ILE A 720 20.92 -13.29 8.66
C ILE A 720 20.62 -13.98 9.98
N LYS A 721 20.55 -13.23 11.09
CA LYS A 721 20.23 -13.76 12.42
C LYS A 721 18.82 -14.34 12.51
N LYS A 722 17.88 -13.73 11.78
CA LYS A 722 16.48 -14.17 11.71
C LYS A 722 16.37 -15.47 10.92
N ALA A 723 17.05 -15.57 9.78
CA ALA A 723 17.10 -16.80 9.00
C ALA A 723 17.87 -17.91 9.72
N SER A 724 19.02 -17.59 10.31
CA SER A 724 19.90 -18.54 11.00
C SER A 724 19.28 -19.15 12.26
N TYR A 725 18.26 -18.49 12.81
CA TYR A 725 17.47 -18.99 13.94
C TYR A 725 16.64 -20.24 13.56
N TYR A 726 16.11 -20.28 12.34
CA TYR A 726 15.27 -21.40 11.86
C TYR A 726 16.03 -22.38 10.95
N LEU A 727 17.10 -21.92 10.31
CA LEU A 727 17.95 -22.71 9.43
C LEU A 727 19.41 -22.46 9.82
N PRO A 728 20.11 -23.41 10.46
CA PRO A 728 21.51 -23.20 10.82
C PRO A 728 22.38 -23.15 9.56
N PHE A 729 23.04 -22.02 9.30
CA PHE A 729 24.05 -21.90 8.26
C PHE A 729 25.14 -20.90 8.64
N ASN A 730 26.30 -21.05 8.00
CA ASN A 730 27.43 -20.15 8.04
C ASN A 730 27.91 -19.94 6.59
N PRO A 731 27.86 -18.70 6.09
CA PRO A 731 28.18 -18.43 4.70
C PRO A 731 29.67 -18.49 4.35
N CYS A 732 30.57 -18.45 5.34
CA CYS A 732 32.01 -18.55 5.17
C CYS A 732 32.65 -19.05 6.47
N LEU A 733 32.90 -20.36 6.57
CA LEU A 733 33.54 -20.96 7.74
C LEU A 733 34.93 -20.34 7.97
N ARG A 734 35.34 -20.26 9.24
CA ARG A 734 36.67 -19.77 9.64
C ARG A 734 37.45 -20.85 10.34
N ASP A 735 38.74 -20.96 10.02
CA ASP A 735 39.65 -21.87 10.69
C ASP A 735 40.00 -21.35 12.11
N PRO A 736 40.71 -22.13 12.95
CA PRO A 736 41.06 -21.71 14.30
C PRO A 736 41.91 -20.42 14.41
N THR A 737 42.50 -19.95 13.31
CA THR A 737 43.25 -18.68 13.24
C THR A 737 42.35 -17.48 12.89
N GLY A 738 41.08 -17.72 12.57
CA GLY A 738 40.11 -16.70 12.17
C GLY A 738 40.05 -16.45 10.65
N GLU A 739 40.93 -17.10 9.88
CA GLU A 739 40.98 -16.98 8.42
C GLU A 739 39.87 -17.81 7.75
N PRO A 740 39.35 -17.40 6.58
CA PRO A 740 38.38 -18.19 5.83
C PRO A 740 38.88 -19.61 5.55
N SER A 741 38.11 -20.59 6.00
CA SER A 741 38.35 -22.02 5.76
C SER A 741 38.25 -22.33 4.27
N ARG A 742 39.17 -23.17 3.81
CA ARG A 742 39.30 -23.57 2.40
C ARG A 742 39.24 -25.08 2.22
N ALA A 743 38.62 -25.50 1.13
CA ALA A 743 38.68 -26.87 0.63
C ALA A 743 40.05 -27.14 -0.03
N LYS A 744 40.35 -28.42 -0.30
CA LYS A 744 41.60 -28.84 -0.95
C LYS A 744 41.79 -28.27 -2.35
N ASP A 745 40.70 -27.85 -3.00
CA ASP A 745 40.73 -27.19 -4.31
C ASP A 745 40.78 -25.65 -4.23
N GLY A 746 41.00 -25.10 -3.03
CA GLY A 746 41.07 -23.66 -2.80
C GLY A 746 39.73 -22.96 -2.56
N SER A 747 38.59 -23.63 -2.76
CA SER A 747 37.27 -23.02 -2.58
C SER A 747 37.00 -22.63 -1.11
N PHE A 748 36.39 -21.48 -0.88
CA PHE A 748 35.81 -21.11 0.42
C PHE A 748 34.65 -22.04 0.78
N ILE A 749 34.41 -22.23 2.08
CA ILE A 749 33.39 -23.18 2.53
C ILE A 749 32.18 -22.45 3.09
N TYR A 750 31.06 -22.55 2.40
CA TYR A 750 29.72 -22.26 2.93
C TYR A 750 29.18 -23.55 3.54
N CYS A 751 28.63 -23.50 4.75
CA CYS A 751 28.06 -24.68 5.39
C CYS A 751 26.65 -24.42 5.93
N GLU A 752 25.73 -25.34 5.70
CA GLU A 752 24.33 -25.25 6.12
C GLU A 752 23.84 -26.60 6.62
N ARG A 753 23.01 -26.59 7.66
CA ARG A 753 22.36 -27.79 8.22
C ARG A 753 20.89 -27.80 7.87
N LEU A 754 20.60 -28.02 6.58
CA LEU A 754 19.23 -28.13 6.08
C LEU A 754 18.44 -29.26 6.78
N GLY A 755 19.12 -30.30 7.25
CA GLY A 755 18.49 -31.37 8.03
C GLY A 755 17.92 -30.93 9.39
N MET A 756 18.30 -29.74 9.84
CA MET A 756 17.90 -29.16 11.13
C MET A 756 16.88 -28.03 10.99
N ILE A 757 16.37 -27.77 9.78
CA ILE A 757 15.48 -26.65 9.52
C ILE A 757 14.15 -26.78 10.29
N GLU A 758 13.72 -25.70 10.95
CA GLU A 758 12.35 -25.56 11.46
C GLU A 758 11.48 -24.95 10.36
N THR A 759 10.82 -25.82 9.59
CA THR A 759 10.14 -25.43 8.36
C THR A 759 8.99 -24.44 8.55
N ASN A 760 8.28 -24.47 9.68
CA ASN A 760 7.11 -23.61 9.88
C ASN A 760 7.53 -22.17 10.15
N GLY A 761 8.49 -21.97 11.03
CA GLY A 761 9.06 -20.67 11.38
C GLY A 761 9.92 -20.10 10.26
N PHE A 762 10.70 -20.94 9.56
CA PHE A 762 11.42 -20.47 8.38
C PHE A 762 10.45 -19.94 7.31
N VAL A 763 9.38 -20.67 7.00
CA VAL A 763 8.38 -20.24 6.00
C VAL A 763 7.48 -19.11 6.50
N GLY A 764 7.06 -19.17 7.76
CA GLY A 764 6.06 -18.26 8.34
C GLY A 764 6.61 -16.95 8.88
N GLU A 765 7.86 -16.93 9.35
CA GLU A 765 8.45 -15.76 10.01
C GLU A 765 9.52 -15.08 9.16
N VAL A 766 10.19 -15.79 8.23
CA VAL A 766 11.09 -15.19 7.24
C VAL A 766 10.35 -15.03 5.91
N SER A 767 10.13 -13.79 5.48
CA SER A 767 9.47 -13.49 4.21
C SER A 767 10.37 -13.78 3.01
N ASP A 768 9.78 -13.91 1.81
CA ASP A 768 10.52 -14.15 0.57
C ASP A 768 11.44 -12.96 0.22
N ASP A 769 11.02 -11.74 0.54
CA ASP A 769 11.81 -10.52 0.33
C ASP A 769 12.99 -10.43 1.29
N GLU A 770 12.76 -10.66 2.59
CA GLU A 770 13.84 -10.69 3.60
C GLU A 770 14.90 -11.74 3.26
N PHE A 771 14.46 -12.92 2.79
CA PHE A 771 15.36 -13.99 2.37
C PHE A 771 16.12 -13.62 1.08
N SER A 772 15.45 -12.99 0.11
CA SER A 772 16.06 -12.55 -1.15
C SER A 772 17.09 -11.43 -0.93
N GLU A 773 16.77 -10.45 -0.10
CA GLU A 773 17.67 -9.35 0.27
C GLU A 773 18.93 -9.88 0.97
N MET A 774 18.75 -10.70 2.01
CA MET A 774 19.86 -11.38 2.70
C MET A 774 20.75 -12.12 1.70
N PHE A 775 20.16 -12.84 0.76
CA PHE A 775 20.91 -13.60 -0.23
C PHE A 775 21.71 -12.74 -1.21
N ILE A 776 21.19 -11.57 -1.60
CA ILE A 776 21.91 -10.60 -2.44
C ILE A 776 23.11 -10.02 -1.67
N TYR A 777 22.92 -9.62 -0.41
CA TYR A 777 24.02 -9.17 0.47
C TYR A 777 25.12 -10.24 0.60
N LEU A 778 24.74 -11.50 0.87
CA LEU A 778 25.68 -12.62 0.94
C LEU A 778 26.44 -12.83 -0.38
N SER A 779 25.76 -12.65 -1.51
CA SER A 779 26.37 -12.86 -2.83
C SER A 779 27.34 -11.75 -3.21
N GLU A 780 27.03 -10.48 -2.91
CA GLU A 780 27.95 -9.34 -3.10
C GLU A 780 29.16 -9.42 -2.17
N LEU A 781 28.95 -9.74 -0.88
CA LEU A 781 30.05 -9.91 0.07
C LEU A 781 30.97 -11.08 -0.31
N GLY A 782 30.39 -12.19 -0.77
CA GLY A 782 31.14 -13.31 -1.31
C GLY A 782 31.92 -12.96 -2.58
N GLN A 783 31.37 -12.09 -3.44
CA GLN A 783 32.06 -11.62 -4.65
C GLN A 783 33.27 -10.73 -4.31
N LEU A 784 33.13 -9.84 -3.32
CA LEU A 784 34.23 -9.03 -2.80
C LEU A 784 35.34 -9.90 -2.22
N LEU A 785 34.99 -10.93 -1.45
CA LEU A 785 35.96 -11.88 -0.88
C LEU A 785 36.73 -12.63 -1.98
N ILE A 786 36.03 -13.12 -3.01
CA ILE A 786 36.67 -13.80 -4.16
C ILE A 786 37.62 -12.85 -4.88
N HIS A 787 37.21 -11.61 -5.10
CA HIS A 787 38.02 -10.62 -5.79
C HIS A 787 39.27 -10.23 -5.00
N ASP A 788 39.14 -9.99 -3.69
CA ASP A 788 40.29 -9.69 -2.81
C ASP A 788 41.28 -10.87 -2.80
N HIS A 789 40.77 -12.09 -2.67
CA HIS A 789 41.62 -13.29 -2.70
C HIS A 789 42.39 -13.37 -4.02
N HIS A 790 41.70 -13.23 -5.15
CA HIS A 790 42.32 -13.29 -6.45
C HIS A 790 43.41 -12.21 -6.63
N ASN A 791 43.13 -10.97 -6.19
CA ASN A 791 44.11 -9.89 -6.29
C ASN A 791 45.37 -10.17 -5.45
N ARG A 792 45.22 -10.89 -4.33
CA ARG A 792 46.35 -11.21 -3.43
C ARG A 792 47.15 -12.43 -3.86
N THR A 793 46.50 -13.45 -4.44
CA THR A 793 47.15 -14.74 -4.73
C THR A 793 47.34 -15.04 -6.21
N GLY A 794 46.60 -14.35 -7.09
CA GLY A 794 46.52 -14.66 -8.52
C GLY A 794 45.66 -15.89 -8.86
N GLU A 795 45.11 -16.58 -7.86
CA GLU A 795 44.30 -17.79 -8.03
C GLU A 795 42.80 -17.43 -8.14
N LEU A 796 42.03 -18.19 -8.92
CA LEU A 796 40.58 -18.01 -8.96
C LEU A 796 39.92 -18.66 -7.75
N ALA A 797 39.18 -17.88 -6.97
CA ALA A 797 38.41 -18.38 -5.83
C ALA A 797 36.92 -18.61 -6.17
N SER A 798 36.30 -19.50 -5.41
CA SER A 798 34.88 -19.82 -5.48
C SER A 798 34.40 -20.40 -4.15
N PHE A 799 33.11 -20.72 -4.02
CA PHE A 799 32.52 -21.37 -2.85
C PHE A 799 32.15 -22.83 -3.11
N MET A 800 32.48 -23.69 -2.16
CA MET A 800 31.89 -25.01 -1.98
C MET A 800 30.72 -24.90 -1.00
N LEU A 801 29.53 -25.33 -1.41
CA LEU A 801 28.35 -25.38 -0.54
C LEU A 801 28.25 -26.76 0.13
N ALA A 802 28.50 -26.84 1.43
CA ALA A 802 28.36 -28.04 2.24
C ALA A 802 27.00 -28.06 2.97
N ILE A 803 26.05 -28.84 2.46
CA ILE A 803 24.67 -28.89 2.94
C ILE A 803 24.43 -30.21 3.67
N ASP A 804 24.46 -30.19 5.00
CA ASP A 804 24.09 -31.31 5.86
C ASP A 804 22.57 -31.51 5.86
N VAL A 805 22.12 -32.63 5.31
CA VAL A 805 20.69 -33.03 5.30
C VAL A 805 20.41 -34.13 6.32
N GLY A 806 21.41 -34.50 7.12
CA GLY A 806 21.29 -35.46 8.22
C GLY A 806 20.41 -34.92 9.36
N GLY A 807 19.58 -35.79 9.93
CA GLY A 807 18.68 -35.42 11.03
C GLY A 807 17.32 -34.87 10.61
N ALA A 808 17.05 -34.69 9.30
CA ALA A 808 15.73 -34.30 8.83
C ALA A 808 14.70 -35.41 9.10
N PRO A 809 13.60 -35.14 9.82
CA PRO A 809 12.58 -36.16 9.99
C PRO A 809 11.91 -36.46 8.65
N THR A 810 11.70 -37.74 8.36
CA THR A 810 10.90 -38.20 7.22
C THR A 810 9.53 -37.50 7.16
N ALA A 811 9.02 -37.03 8.31
CA ALA A 811 7.79 -36.27 8.46
C ALA A 811 7.88 -34.77 8.06
N SER A 812 9.02 -34.07 8.20
CA SER A 812 9.16 -32.66 7.74
C SER A 812 8.98 -32.53 6.23
N TRP A 813 9.41 -33.57 5.51
CA TRP A 813 9.23 -33.69 4.07
C TRP A 813 7.84 -34.23 3.69
N ALA A 814 7.05 -34.71 4.65
CA ALA A 814 5.72 -35.27 4.41
C ALA A 814 4.62 -34.20 4.27
N ASN A 815 4.88 -32.94 4.63
CA ASN A 815 4.00 -31.81 4.27
C ASN A 815 4.44 -31.25 2.90
N PRO A 816 3.74 -31.59 1.80
CA PRO A 816 4.21 -31.27 0.46
C PRO A 816 4.20 -29.77 0.18
N LYS A 817 3.40 -28.99 0.91
CA LYS A 817 3.31 -27.53 0.72
C LYS A 817 4.49 -26.79 1.33
N LEU A 818 4.85 -27.12 2.56
CA LEU A 818 5.99 -26.50 3.25
C LEU A 818 7.32 -26.93 2.61
N CYS A 819 7.44 -28.22 2.28
CA CYS A 819 8.56 -28.73 1.50
C CYS A 819 8.72 -27.97 0.17
N LYS A 820 7.62 -27.77 -0.58
CA LYS A 820 7.64 -27.00 -1.82
C LYS A 820 8.03 -25.53 -1.60
N ALA A 821 7.61 -24.90 -0.49
CA ALA A 821 7.99 -23.53 -0.17
C ALA A 821 9.50 -23.38 0.09
N VAL A 822 10.08 -24.27 0.90
CA VAL A 822 11.53 -24.30 1.16
C VAL A 822 12.32 -24.58 -0.12
N VAL A 823 11.88 -25.56 -0.92
CA VAL A 823 12.49 -25.87 -2.24
C VAL A 823 12.41 -24.67 -3.19
N ASN A 824 11.29 -23.94 -3.21
CA ASN A 824 11.14 -22.77 -4.05
C ASN A 824 12.12 -21.66 -3.66
N ARG A 825 12.26 -21.35 -2.35
CA ARG A 825 13.21 -20.35 -1.86
C ARG A 825 14.65 -20.72 -2.20
N MET A 826 15.07 -21.93 -1.85
CA MET A 826 16.43 -22.42 -2.15
C MET A 826 16.69 -22.49 -3.66
N GLY A 827 15.71 -22.92 -4.44
CA GLY A 827 15.81 -22.95 -5.90
C GLY A 827 15.89 -21.55 -6.52
N SER A 828 15.17 -20.56 -5.97
CA SER A 828 15.22 -19.17 -6.44
C SER A 828 16.58 -18.53 -6.18
N ALA A 829 17.14 -18.76 -4.99
CA ALA A 829 18.49 -18.37 -4.61
C ALA A 829 19.55 -19.00 -5.52
N GLY A 830 19.43 -20.30 -5.80
CA GLY A 830 20.32 -21.02 -6.72
C GLY A 830 20.29 -20.44 -8.14
N ARG A 831 19.10 -20.14 -8.69
CA ARG A 831 18.96 -19.51 -10.02
C ARG A 831 19.55 -18.11 -10.05
N LEU A 832 19.29 -17.29 -9.04
CA LEU A 832 19.83 -15.93 -8.93
C LEU A 832 21.37 -15.97 -8.95
N ARG A 833 21.98 -16.87 -8.17
CA ARG A 833 23.43 -17.03 -8.13
C ARG A 833 24.00 -17.51 -9.46
N GLU A 834 23.35 -18.45 -10.15
CA GLU A 834 23.84 -18.93 -11.45
C GLU A 834 23.73 -17.87 -12.55
N THR A 835 22.63 -17.13 -12.61
CA THR A 835 22.39 -16.13 -13.65
C THR A 835 23.23 -14.87 -13.43
N PHE A 836 23.30 -14.37 -12.19
CA PHE A 836 23.89 -13.06 -11.91
C PHE A 836 25.23 -13.13 -11.19
N TYR A 837 25.61 -14.26 -10.60
CA TYR A 837 26.92 -14.49 -9.97
C TYR A 837 27.62 -15.73 -10.52
N PRO A 838 27.82 -15.80 -11.85
CA PRO A 838 28.41 -16.96 -12.48
C PRO A 838 29.81 -17.22 -11.90
N GLY A 839 30.14 -18.50 -11.72
CA GLY A 839 31.46 -18.92 -11.20
C GLY A 839 31.62 -18.83 -9.67
N GLN A 840 30.66 -18.24 -8.94
CA GLN A 840 30.77 -18.13 -7.48
C GLN A 840 30.69 -19.49 -6.76
N VAL A 841 30.09 -20.52 -7.37
CA VAL A 841 29.97 -21.87 -6.79
C VAL A 841 30.72 -22.91 -7.62
N SER A 842 31.69 -23.59 -7.00
CA SER A 842 32.43 -24.71 -7.59
C SER A 842 31.69 -26.03 -7.43
N LYS A 843 31.21 -26.33 -6.22
CA LYS A 843 30.63 -27.62 -5.84
C LYS A 843 29.46 -27.44 -4.87
N VAL A 844 28.46 -28.33 -4.98
CA VAL A 844 27.35 -28.45 -4.03
C VAL A 844 27.39 -29.85 -3.43
N CYS A 845 27.68 -29.98 -2.14
CA CYS A 845 27.86 -31.24 -1.46
C CYS A 845 26.72 -31.47 -0.47
N PHE A 846 25.81 -32.40 -0.78
CA PHE A 846 24.81 -32.87 0.18
C PHE A 846 25.44 -33.94 1.08
N LEU A 847 25.51 -33.67 2.38
CA LEU A 847 26.15 -34.52 3.38
C LEU A 847 25.08 -35.28 4.19
N ASN A 848 25.41 -36.49 4.63
CA ASN A 848 24.54 -37.35 5.44
C ASN A 848 23.17 -37.63 4.79
N ALA A 849 23.10 -37.75 3.46
CA ALA A 849 21.86 -37.94 2.72
C ALA A 849 21.18 -39.28 3.01
N PRO A 850 20.01 -39.32 3.69
CA PRO A 850 19.32 -40.57 4.00
C PRO A 850 18.79 -41.25 2.72
N TRP A 851 18.44 -42.53 2.79
CA TRP A 851 17.95 -43.29 1.61
C TRP A 851 16.76 -42.61 0.90
N ILE A 852 15.89 -41.91 1.64
CA ILE A 852 14.72 -41.19 1.09
C ILE A 852 15.09 -39.89 0.34
N PHE A 853 16.32 -39.40 0.47
CA PHE A 853 16.78 -38.14 -0.13
C PHE A 853 16.66 -38.14 -1.66
N ASP A 854 16.78 -39.29 -2.33
CA ASP A 854 16.65 -39.36 -3.79
C ASP A 854 15.27 -38.93 -4.28
N THR A 855 14.22 -39.19 -3.50
CA THR A 855 12.86 -38.76 -3.80
C THR A 855 12.73 -37.24 -3.68
N PHE A 856 13.34 -36.66 -2.64
CA PHE A 856 13.41 -35.20 -2.47
C PHE A 856 14.25 -34.54 -3.57
N PHE A 857 15.41 -35.09 -3.89
CA PHE A 857 16.30 -34.58 -4.92
C PHE A 857 15.66 -34.63 -6.31
N LYS A 858 14.85 -35.66 -6.61
CA LYS A 858 14.02 -35.71 -7.83
C LYS A 858 13.01 -34.55 -7.91
N LEU A 859 12.48 -34.09 -6.78
CA LEU A 859 11.56 -32.95 -6.69
C LEU A 859 12.28 -31.60 -6.80
N LEU A 860 13.52 -31.50 -6.29
CA LEU A 860 14.38 -30.31 -6.38
C LEU A 860 14.98 -30.13 -7.78
N ARG A 861 15.30 -31.23 -8.47
CA ARG A 861 16.01 -31.27 -9.77
C ARG A 861 15.42 -30.35 -10.86
N PRO A 862 14.08 -30.23 -11.06
CA PRO A 862 13.51 -29.33 -12.06
C PRO A 862 13.78 -27.84 -11.79
N PHE A 863 14.12 -27.48 -10.56
CA PHE A 863 14.37 -26.11 -10.14
C PHE A 863 15.85 -25.72 -10.18
N LEU A 864 16.74 -26.70 -10.37
CA LEU A 864 18.18 -26.51 -10.51
C LEU A 864 18.55 -26.48 -12.01
N PRO A 865 19.30 -25.49 -12.48
CA PRO A 865 19.77 -25.49 -13.86
C PRO A 865 20.74 -26.64 -14.15
N LYS A 866 20.90 -26.98 -15.44
CA LYS A 866 21.66 -28.17 -15.88
C LYS A 866 23.15 -28.12 -15.47
N ASP A 867 23.76 -26.93 -15.46
CA ASP A 867 25.16 -26.75 -15.12
C ASP A 867 25.41 -26.77 -13.59
N SER A 868 24.39 -26.46 -12.79
CA SER A 868 24.42 -26.67 -11.33
C SER A 868 24.31 -28.16 -10.96
N LEU A 869 23.57 -28.96 -11.74
CA LEU A 869 23.43 -30.41 -11.47
C LEU A 869 24.74 -31.19 -11.64
N SER A 870 25.62 -30.79 -12.56
CA SER A 870 26.92 -31.45 -12.76
C SER A 870 27.91 -31.19 -11.61
N LYS A 871 27.65 -30.17 -10.78
CA LYS A 871 28.45 -29.78 -9.61
C LYS A 871 27.97 -30.45 -8.31
N VAL A 872 26.85 -31.17 -8.34
CA VAL A 872 26.26 -31.81 -7.17
C VAL A 872 27.01 -33.10 -6.83
N LYS A 873 27.44 -33.23 -5.56
CA LYS A 873 27.93 -34.46 -4.95
C LYS A 873 27.01 -34.84 -3.79
N ILE A 874 26.64 -36.11 -3.70
CA ILE A 874 25.77 -36.62 -2.63
C ILE A 874 26.58 -37.65 -1.84
N PHE A 875 26.70 -37.43 -0.54
CA PHE A 875 27.39 -38.32 0.40
C PHE A 875 26.37 -38.93 1.36
N ARG A 876 26.39 -40.25 1.49
CA ARG A 876 25.52 -41.02 2.39
C ARG A 876 26.13 -41.15 3.78
N PRO A 877 25.33 -41.47 4.81
CA PRO A 877 25.85 -41.80 6.13
C PRO A 877 26.88 -42.94 6.04
N GLY A 878 28.09 -42.71 6.52
CA GLY A 878 29.20 -43.68 6.50
C GLY A 878 30.19 -43.55 5.34
N ASP A 879 29.90 -42.72 4.32
CA ASP A 879 30.91 -42.33 3.33
C ASP A 879 32.00 -41.47 4.01
N GLU A 880 33.19 -41.35 3.41
CA GLU A 880 34.24 -40.40 3.87
C GLU A 880 33.76 -38.93 3.90
N GLY A 881 32.59 -38.63 3.32
CA GLY A 881 31.89 -37.36 3.44
C GLY A 881 32.72 -36.16 2.98
N ILE A 882 32.62 -35.05 3.72
CA ILE A 882 33.36 -33.81 3.45
C ILE A 882 34.88 -33.96 3.70
N MET A 883 35.33 -34.96 4.48
CA MET A 883 36.75 -35.18 4.82
C MET A 883 37.62 -35.54 3.59
N SER A 884 37.00 -36.13 2.58
CA SER A 884 37.67 -36.38 1.30
C SER A 884 38.05 -35.07 0.59
N LEU A 885 37.26 -34.00 0.77
CA LEU A 885 37.36 -32.73 0.04
C LEU A 885 38.00 -31.58 0.83
N VAL A 886 38.01 -31.66 2.16
CA VAL A 886 38.40 -30.58 3.07
C VAL A 886 39.32 -31.13 4.16
N ASP A 887 40.35 -30.38 4.54
CA ASP A 887 41.22 -30.77 5.66
C ASP A 887 40.45 -30.73 6.99
N PRO A 888 40.67 -31.68 7.93
CA PRO A 888 39.89 -31.79 9.17
C PRO A 888 39.81 -30.50 9.99
N LYS A 889 40.85 -29.65 9.96
CA LYS A 889 40.89 -28.35 10.63
C LYS A 889 39.87 -27.32 10.12
N ASN A 890 39.39 -27.50 8.90
CA ASN A 890 38.43 -26.64 8.20
C ASN A 890 37.03 -27.28 8.13
N VAL A 891 36.85 -28.46 8.72
CA VAL A 891 35.56 -29.18 8.78
C VAL A 891 34.91 -28.95 10.15
N PRO A 892 33.62 -28.59 10.23
CA PRO A 892 32.93 -28.41 11.51
C PRO A 892 32.97 -29.65 12.41
N ALA A 893 33.01 -29.44 13.73
CA ALA A 893 33.07 -30.53 14.72
C ALA A 893 31.93 -31.57 14.58
N PHE A 894 30.71 -31.15 14.25
CA PHE A 894 29.58 -32.07 14.07
C PHE A 894 29.69 -32.97 12.82
N LEU A 895 30.59 -32.66 11.90
CA LEU A 895 30.95 -33.49 10.74
C LEU A 895 32.26 -34.28 10.96
N GLY A 896 32.79 -34.26 12.18
CA GLY A 896 34.00 -34.99 12.58
C GLY A 896 35.31 -34.21 12.48
N GLY A 897 35.27 -32.89 12.21
CA GLY A 897 36.47 -32.05 12.12
C GLY A 897 36.78 -31.27 13.39
N SER A 898 37.59 -30.22 13.28
CA SER A 898 37.99 -29.36 14.41
C SER A 898 37.79 -27.86 14.15
N CYS A 899 36.97 -27.50 13.16
CA CYS A 899 36.57 -26.11 12.91
C CYS A 899 35.45 -25.71 13.89
N ASP A 900 35.71 -24.69 14.70
CA ASP A 900 34.78 -24.17 15.72
C ASP A 900 33.92 -22.99 15.23
N SER A 901 33.88 -22.74 13.92
CA SER A 901 33.08 -21.67 13.33
C SER A 901 31.57 -21.91 13.59
N PRO A 902 30.84 -20.94 14.18
CA PRO A 902 29.46 -21.13 14.59
C PRO A 902 28.52 -21.22 13.37
N LEU A 903 27.53 -22.09 13.41
CA LEU A 903 26.55 -22.31 12.32
C LEU A 903 25.15 -21.80 12.65
N GLY A 904 24.99 -21.04 13.74
CA GLY A 904 23.69 -20.88 14.39
C GLY A 904 23.22 -22.21 15.02
N GLN A 905 22.30 -22.14 15.97
CA GLN A 905 21.65 -23.32 16.54
C GLN A 905 20.14 -23.09 16.51
N VAL A 906 19.38 -24.05 15.98
CA VAL A 906 17.94 -24.08 16.25
C VAL A 906 17.78 -24.49 17.71
N PRO A 907 17.13 -23.69 18.58
CA PRO A 907 16.92 -24.06 19.98
C PRO A 907 16.27 -25.45 20.07
N GLU A 908 16.64 -26.27 21.07
CA GLU A 908 16.08 -27.63 21.22
C GLU A 908 14.55 -27.62 21.40
N THR A 909 13.97 -26.51 21.84
CA THR A 909 12.52 -26.27 21.85
C THR A 909 11.88 -26.32 20.45
N GLY A 910 12.66 -26.18 19.37
CA GLY A 910 12.25 -26.27 17.97
C GLY A 910 12.27 -27.68 17.37
N ARG A 911 12.78 -28.70 18.09
CA ARG A 911 12.94 -30.06 17.56
C ARG A 911 11.76 -31.02 17.81
N LEU A 912 10.56 -30.47 18.03
CA LEU A 912 9.35 -31.26 18.22
C LEU A 912 8.62 -31.46 16.89
N LEU A 913 8.91 -32.58 16.21
CA LEU A 913 8.18 -33.07 15.05
C LEU A 913 7.36 -34.30 15.42
N ASN A 914 6.04 -34.16 15.38
CA ASN A 914 5.04 -35.12 14.86
C ASN A 914 3.65 -34.84 15.44
N ASP A 915 2.90 -33.93 14.85
CA ASP A 915 1.46 -34.08 14.57
C ASP A 915 1.00 -32.85 13.76
N ARG A 916 -0.29 -32.78 13.41
CA ARG A 916 -0.89 -31.67 12.64
C ARG A 916 -0.62 -30.27 13.23
N PHE A 917 -0.23 -30.20 14.50
CA PHE A 917 0.02 -28.98 15.25
C PHE A 917 1.50 -28.80 15.62
N GLY A 918 2.35 -29.80 15.42
CA GLY A 918 3.77 -29.76 15.78
C GLY A 918 4.01 -30.03 17.27
N LEU A 919 3.27 -30.95 17.89
CA LEU A 919 3.41 -31.24 19.31
C LEU A 919 4.53 -32.25 19.64
N GLY A 920 5.00 -33.05 18.67
CA GLY A 920 6.06 -34.07 18.86
C GLY A 920 5.50 -35.49 19.01
N THR A 921 6.35 -36.53 19.05
CA THR A 921 5.93 -37.96 19.15
C THR A 921 5.47 -38.41 20.55
N ALA A 922 5.40 -37.51 21.52
CA ALA A 922 4.95 -37.84 22.87
C ALA A 922 3.42 -38.08 22.91
N GLU A 923 2.91 -38.75 23.95
CA GLU A 923 1.47 -38.96 24.14
C GLU A 923 0.75 -37.60 24.23
N VAL A 924 -0.10 -37.32 23.25
CA VAL A 924 -0.93 -36.11 23.17
C VAL A 924 -2.34 -36.45 23.62
N GLU A 925 -2.85 -35.71 24.59
CA GLU A 925 -4.24 -35.81 25.03
C GLU A 925 -5.14 -34.98 24.11
N THR A 926 -6.35 -35.48 23.85
CA THR A 926 -7.34 -34.80 23.00
C THR A 926 -8.65 -34.64 23.74
N VAL A 927 -9.19 -33.43 23.74
CA VAL A 927 -10.44 -33.09 24.41
C VAL A 927 -11.30 -32.20 23.54
N THR A 928 -12.62 -32.43 23.59
CA THR A 928 -13.60 -31.54 22.95
C THR A 928 -14.34 -30.75 24.02
N ILE A 929 -14.14 -29.43 24.02
CA ILE A 929 -14.75 -28.50 24.95
C ILE A 929 -16.05 -27.99 24.31
N ALA A 930 -17.18 -28.27 24.95
CA ALA A 930 -18.48 -27.86 24.41
C ALA A 930 -18.60 -26.33 24.36
N LYS A 931 -19.58 -25.85 23.58
CA LYS A 931 -19.91 -24.43 23.52
C LYS A 931 -20.32 -23.92 24.92
N GLY A 932 -19.87 -22.74 25.31
CA GLY A 932 -20.20 -22.18 26.62
C GLY A 932 -19.49 -22.83 27.81
N GLN A 933 -18.50 -23.72 27.59
CA GLN A 933 -17.78 -24.43 28.65
C GLN A 933 -16.28 -24.10 28.64
N SER A 934 -15.62 -24.39 29.77
CA SER A 934 -14.16 -24.37 29.90
C SER A 934 -13.66 -25.70 30.46
N MET A 935 -12.41 -26.05 30.17
CA MET A 935 -11.70 -27.18 30.71
C MET A 935 -10.52 -26.70 31.55
N GLN A 936 -10.31 -27.35 32.70
CA GLN A 936 -9.23 -27.04 33.62
C GLN A 936 -8.42 -28.29 33.91
N ILE A 937 -7.10 -28.21 33.81
CA ILE A 937 -6.18 -29.31 34.06
C ILE A 937 -5.33 -28.98 35.28
N PRO A 938 -5.67 -29.52 36.47
CA PRO A 938 -4.93 -29.24 37.70
C PRO A 938 -3.66 -30.10 37.78
N LEU A 939 -2.52 -29.44 37.93
CA LEU A 939 -1.18 -30.00 38.06
C LEU A 939 -0.65 -29.74 39.45
N THR A 940 -0.10 -30.77 40.11
CA THR A 940 0.52 -30.61 41.44
C THR A 940 2.00 -30.32 41.26
N VAL A 941 2.48 -29.19 41.79
CA VAL A 941 3.86 -28.72 41.59
C VAL A 941 4.49 -28.33 42.94
N LYS A 942 5.79 -28.57 43.08
CA LYS A 942 6.61 -28.03 44.16
C LYS A 942 7.32 -26.77 43.69
N LYS A 943 7.74 -25.94 44.65
CA LYS A 943 8.57 -24.77 44.39
C LYS A 943 9.85 -25.20 43.67
N GLY A 944 10.09 -24.60 42.50
CA GLY A 944 11.22 -24.86 41.61
C GLY A 944 10.90 -25.84 40.47
N ASP A 945 9.77 -26.55 40.50
CA ASP A 945 9.37 -27.41 39.38
C ASP A 945 9.05 -26.58 38.13
N ILE A 946 9.42 -27.08 36.96
CA ILE A 946 9.15 -26.43 35.67
C ILE A 946 8.01 -27.18 34.99
N VAL A 947 6.90 -26.49 34.76
CA VAL A 947 5.79 -27.01 33.96
C VAL A 947 5.93 -26.48 32.54
N SER A 948 6.02 -27.37 31.57
CA SER A 948 6.00 -27.04 30.14
C SER A 948 4.72 -27.57 29.51
N TRP A 949 4.12 -26.82 28.59
CA TRP A 949 2.93 -27.24 27.85
C TRP A 949 3.06 -26.94 26.37
N ALA A 950 2.34 -27.72 25.57
CA ALA A 950 2.16 -27.49 24.15
C ALA A 950 0.75 -27.94 23.73
N PHE A 951 0.06 -27.15 22.91
CA PHE A 951 -1.25 -27.54 22.37
C PHE A 951 -1.54 -26.95 20.99
N GLY A 952 -2.53 -27.55 20.31
CA GLY A 952 -3.13 -27.08 19.06
C GLY A 952 -4.64 -27.28 19.04
N VAL A 953 -5.33 -26.57 18.16
CA VAL A 953 -6.81 -26.57 18.06
C VAL A 953 -7.22 -26.86 16.63
N ASP A 954 -8.12 -27.82 16.44
CA ASP A 954 -8.55 -28.29 15.10
C ASP A 954 -9.14 -27.18 14.22
N ALA A 955 -9.96 -26.31 14.79
CA ALA A 955 -10.62 -25.22 14.07
C ALA A 955 -11.12 -24.10 14.97
N GLN A 956 -10.80 -22.86 14.57
CA GLN A 956 -11.13 -21.60 15.25
C GLN A 956 -10.47 -21.46 16.62
N ASP A 957 -10.24 -20.21 16.99
CA ASP A 957 -9.46 -19.85 18.16
C ASP A 957 -10.11 -20.30 19.48
N ILE A 958 -9.27 -20.49 20.50
CA ILE A 958 -9.67 -20.78 21.89
C ILE A 958 -8.96 -19.82 22.84
N LEU A 959 -9.55 -19.53 24.00
CA LEU A 959 -8.84 -18.81 25.07
C LEU A 959 -8.01 -19.80 25.89
N PHE A 960 -6.77 -19.44 26.23
CA PHE A 960 -5.88 -20.25 27.06
C PHE A 960 -5.16 -19.40 28.10
N GLY A 961 -5.01 -19.92 29.32
CA GLY A 961 -4.28 -19.28 30.42
C GLY A 961 -3.78 -20.30 31.43
N VAL A 962 -2.91 -19.85 32.34
CA VAL A 962 -2.34 -20.69 33.39
C VAL A 962 -2.53 -20.00 34.74
N GLU A 963 -3.18 -20.69 35.67
CA GLU A 963 -3.56 -20.18 36.99
C GLU A 963 -2.82 -20.94 38.08
N VAL A 964 -2.20 -20.24 39.03
CA VAL A 964 -1.65 -20.84 40.24
C VAL A 964 -2.70 -20.73 41.35
N ARG A 965 -3.01 -21.88 41.97
CA ARG A 965 -3.90 -22.02 43.13
C ARG A 965 -3.08 -22.49 44.32
N ALA A 966 -2.91 -21.59 45.28
CA ALA A 966 -2.20 -21.87 46.53
C ALA A 966 -3.13 -21.70 47.72
N GLN A 967 -2.84 -22.42 48.80
CA GLN A 967 -3.54 -22.28 50.08
C GLN A 967 -2.69 -21.37 50.97
N LYS A 968 -3.17 -20.15 51.23
CA LYS A 968 -2.48 -19.16 52.05
C LYS A 968 -3.39 -18.78 53.22
N ASP A 969 -2.93 -18.99 54.44
CA ASP A 969 -3.68 -18.67 55.67
C ASP A 969 -5.09 -19.28 55.75
N GLY A 970 -5.27 -20.50 55.22
CA GLY A 970 -6.56 -21.21 55.22
C GLY A 970 -7.56 -20.75 54.16
N GLN A 971 -7.25 -19.73 53.36
CA GLN A 971 -8.01 -19.32 52.17
C GLN A 971 -7.32 -19.78 50.88
N MET A 972 -8.12 -20.18 49.89
CA MET A 972 -7.63 -20.50 48.54
C MET A 972 -7.46 -19.20 47.75
N THR A 973 -6.24 -18.88 47.36
CA THR A 973 -5.92 -17.76 46.47
C THR A 973 -5.62 -18.28 45.07
N SER A 974 -6.17 -17.64 44.03
CA SER A 974 -5.92 -18.00 42.64
C SER A 974 -5.49 -16.79 41.81
N GLU A 975 -4.46 -16.97 40.98
CA GLU A 975 -3.85 -15.90 40.18
C GLU A 975 -3.39 -16.45 38.82
N PHE A 976 -3.69 -15.75 37.73
CA PHE A 976 -3.21 -16.10 36.40
C PHE A 976 -1.75 -15.66 36.24
N VAL A 977 -0.84 -16.64 36.19
CA VAL A 977 0.57 -16.43 35.87
C VAL A 977 0.83 -16.37 34.37
N VAL A 978 -0.08 -16.95 33.58
CA VAL A 978 -0.22 -16.67 32.15
C VAL A 978 -1.65 -16.17 31.95
N PRO A 979 -1.84 -14.92 31.48
CA PRO A 979 -3.17 -14.35 31.30
C PRO A 979 -4.00 -15.18 30.31
N LEU A 980 -5.32 -15.14 30.48
CA LEU A 980 -6.25 -15.83 29.59
C LEU A 980 -6.30 -15.09 28.24
N GLU A 981 -5.62 -15.64 27.23
CA GLU A 981 -5.44 -15.01 25.92
C GLU A 981 -5.94 -15.86 24.77
N LYS A 982 -6.24 -15.21 23.63
CA LYS A 982 -6.81 -15.86 22.46
C LYS A 982 -5.73 -16.53 21.61
N CYS A 983 -5.76 -17.85 21.55
CA CYS A 983 -4.82 -18.69 20.81
C CYS A 983 -5.41 -19.15 19.47
N SER A 984 -4.67 -18.92 18.38
CA SER A 984 -5.16 -19.22 17.02
C SER A 984 -5.09 -20.70 16.66
N SER A 985 -6.13 -21.21 15.98
CA SER A 985 -6.18 -22.62 15.52
C SER A 985 -5.16 -22.98 14.43
N HIS A 986 -4.44 -22.00 13.87
CA HIS A 986 -3.46 -22.22 12.80
C HIS A 986 -2.03 -22.38 13.31
N ARG A 987 -1.80 -22.32 14.62
CA ARG A 987 -0.48 -22.40 15.24
C ARG A 987 -0.53 -23.34 16.44
N SER A 988 0.57 -24.01 16.74
CA SER A 988 0.74 -24.57 18.09
C SER A 988 1.13 -23.46 19.05
N VAL A 989 0.62 -23.57 20.27
CA VAL A 989 1.00 -22.72 21.38
C VAL A 989 1.87 -23.54 22.31
N ARG A 990 3.00 -22.98 22.74
CA ARG A 990 3.92 -23.60 23.69
C ARG A 990 4.28 -22.58 24.76
N GLY A 991 4.51 -23.06 25.97
CA GLY A 991 4.93 -22.22 27.09
C GLY A 991 5.54 -23.04 28.21
N GLN A 992 6.22 -22.35 29.11
CA GLN A 992 6.79 -22.93 30.31
C GLN A 992 6.61 -21.97 31.49
N TYR A 993 6.50 -22.53 32.69
CA TYR A 993 6.42 -21.76 33.93
C TYR A 993 7.14 -22.50 35.05
N THR A 994 8.04 -21.81 35.73
CA THR A 994 8.72 -22.31 36.92
C THR A 994 7.89 -21.96 38.15
N SER A 995 7.48 -22.98 38.91
CA SER A 995 6.64 -22.79 40.09
C SER A 995 7.40 -22.06 41.20
N LEU A 996 6.85 -20.95 41.67
CA LEU A 996 7.46 -20.14 42.74
C LEU A 996 7.03 -20.60 44.15
N THR A 997 6.02 -21.46 44.25
CA THR A 997 5.42 -21.94 45.49
C THR A 997 5.03 -23.41 45.37
N ASP A 998 4.89 -24.10 46.50
CA ASP A 998 4.21 -25.40 46.54
C ASP A 998 2.70 -25.17 46.31
N GLY A 999 2.07 -25.93 45.42
CA GLY A 999 0.65 -25.72 45.14
C GLY A 999 0.12 -26.43 43.90
N ARG A 1000 -1.05 -25.98 43.43
CA ARG A 1000 -1.65 -26.45 42.18
C ARG A 1000 -1.51 -25.40 41.09
N LEU A 1001 -0.98 -25.79 39.94
CA LEU A 1001 -1.00 -24.99 38.72
C LEU A 1001 -2.08 -25.55 37.81
N VAL A 1002 -2.90 -24.71 37.19
CA VAL A 1002 -4.07 -25.12 36.41
C VAL A 1002 -3.95 -24.57 35.00
N LEU A 1003 -3.87 -25.46 34.01
CA LEU A 1003 -4.00 -25.06 32.60
C LEU A 1003 -5.49 -24.88 32.29
N VAL A 1004 -5.87 -23.71 31.76
CA VAL A 1004 -7.26 -23.34 31.50
C VAL A 1004 -7.48 -23.17 30.01
N PHE A 1005 -8.36 -23.98 29.44
CA PHE A 1005 -8.86 -23.85 28.07
C PHE A 1005 -10.31 -23.37 28.11
N ASP A 1006 -10.58 -22.16 27.61
CA ASP A 1006 -11.87 -21.50 27.76
C ASP A 1006 -12.59 -21.32 26.40
N ASN A 1007 -13.79 -21.89 26.30
CA ASN A 1007 -14.71 -21.78 25.16
C ASN A 1007 -16.08 -21.18 25.58
N THR A 1008 -16.12 -20.47 26.70
CA THR A 1008 -17.35 -19.87 27.26
C THR A 1008 -17.93 -18.78 26.37
N SER A 1009 -17.11 -18.09 25.57
CA SER A 1009 -17.54 -17.07 24.62
C SER A 1009 -18.16 -17.62 23.32
N SER A 1010 -18.12 -18.94 23.09
CA SER A 1010 -18.68 -19.57 21.88
C SER A 1010 -20.12 -20.05 22.11
N TRP A 1011 -21.08 -19.51 21.35
CA TRP A 1011 -22.51 -19.82 21.51
C TRP A 1011 -23.04 -20.94 20.61
N ILE A 1012 -22.24 -21.37 19.62
CA ILE A 1012 -22.72 -22.26 18.54
C ILE A 1012 -21.81 -23.49 18.37
N ARG A 1013 -20.52 -23.43 18.74
CA ARG A 1013 -19.52 -24.44 18.34
C ARG A 1013 -18.66 -24.93 19.50
N SER A 1014 -18.40 -26.23 19.54
CA SER A 1014 -17.37 -26.85 20.38
C SER A 1014 -15.97 -26.63 19.80
N ARG A 1015 -14.93 -26.84 20.62
CA ARG A 1015 -13.52 -26.77 20.24
C ARG A 1015 -12.82 -28.06 20.59
N THR A 1016 -12.11 -28.65 19.63
CA THR A 1016 -11.26 -29.82 19.89
C THR A 1016 -9.82 -29.35 20.04
N VAL A 1017 -9.26 -29.61 21.22
CA VAL A 1017 -7.90 -29.23 21.63
C VAL A 1017 -7.07 -30.49 21.77
N HIS A 1018 -5.89 -30.46 21.19
CA HIS A 1018 -4.85 -31.47 21.34
C HIS A 1018 -3.74 -30.86 22.17
N TYR A 1019 -3.43 -31.41 23.33
CA TYR A 1019 -2.46 -30.82 24.25
C TYR A 1019 -1.57 -31.87 24.90
N ARG A 1020 -0.43 -31.41 25.40
CA ARG A 1020 0.45 -32.17 26.28
C ARG A 1020 1.11 -31.22 27.28
N TYR A 1021 1.53 -31.76 28.41
CA TYR A 1021 2.32 -31.04 29.39
C TYR A 1021 3.33 -31.98 30.06
N GLU A 1022 4.41 -31.41 30.54
CA GLU A 1022 5.48 -32.11 31.25
C GLU A 1022 5.82 -31.31 32.51
N ILE A 1023 6.08 -32.01 33.61
CA ILE A 1023 6.54 -31.40 34.88
C ILE A 1023 7.93 -31.95 35.14
N VAL A 1024 8.94 -31.07 35.14
CA VAL A 1024 10.32 -31.41 35.47
C VAL A 1024 10.58 -30.94 36.89
N SER A 1025 11.06 -31.84 37.75
CA SER A 1025 11.35 -31.48 39.13
C SER A 1025 12.54 -30.51 39.22
N ALA A 1026 12.57 -29.65 40.23
CA ALA A 1026 13.69 -28.73 40.45
C ALA A 1026 15.07 -29.43 40.49
N GLU A 1027 15.14 -30.65 41.04
CA GLU A 1027 16.36 -31.46 41.10
C GLU A 1027 16.78 -32.03 39.73
N GLU A 1028 15.83 -32.36 38.86
CA GLU A 1028 16.11 -32.81 37.49
C GLU A 1028 16.48 -31.66 36.57
N ALA A 1029 15.81 -30.51 36.70
CA ALA A 1029 16.14 -29.29 35.98
C ALA A 1029 17.58 -28.84 36.30
N ALA A 1030 17.98 -28.86 37.57
CA ALA A 1030 19.35 -28.56 37.99
C ALA A 1030 20.40 -29.53 37.42
N LYS A 1031 20.04 -30.82 37.20
CA LYS A 1031 20.91 -31.80 36.54
C LYS A 1031 21.02 -31.59 35.03
N LEU A 1032 19.98 -31.06 34.38
CA LEU A 1032 20.03 -30.64 32.97
C LEU A 1032 20.86 -29.36 32.78
N ASP A 1033 20.67 -28.36 33.65
CA ASP A 1033 21.44 -27.11 33.61
C ASP A 1033 22.94 -27.33 33.91
N ALA A 1034 23.30 -28.28 34.77
CA ALA A 1034 24.70 -28.64 35.01
C ALA A 1034 25.43 -29.21 33.76
N LYS A 1035 24.69 -29.66 32.73
CA LYS A 1035 25.24 -30.04 31.41
C LYS A 1035 25.32 -28.88 30.42
N VAL A 1036 24.57 -27.80 30.65
CA VAL A 1036 24.50 -26.60 29.80
C VAL A 1036 25.39 -25.46 30.34
N ALA A 1037 25.69 -25.46 31.64
CA ALA A 1037 26.52 -24.49 32.34
C ALA A 1037 28.02 -24.46 31.94
N SER A 1038 28.45 -25.22 30.93
CA SER A 1038 29.78 -25.08 30.32
C SER A 1038 29.84 -24.05 29.17
N VAL A 1039 28.74 -23.35 28.88
CA VAL A 1039 28.70 -22.25 27.92
C VAL A 1039 27.97 -21.08 28.58
N GLU A 1040 28.74 -20.12 29.09
CA GLU A 1040 28.22 -18.94 29.80
C GLU A 1040 27.22 -18.15 28.94
N THR A 1041 26.04 -17.98 29.53
CA THR A 1041 24.95 -17.14 29.07
C THR A 1041 25.08 -15.76 29.71
N THR A 1042 24.78 -14.69 28.98
CA THR A 1042 24.32 -13.45 29.61
C THR A 1042 23.21 -12.85 28.76
N TYR A 1043 21.98 -12.99 29.22
CA TYR A 1043 20.91 -12.03 28.96
C TYR A 1043 20.19 -11.79 30.30
N CYS A 1044 20.29 -10.57 30.81
CA CYS A 1044 19.43 -10.08 31.89
C CYS A 1044 18.07 -9.65 31.31
N VAL A 1045 17.03 -9.88 32.12
CA VAL A 1045 15.66 -9.35 31.98
C VAL A 1045 15.67 -7.83 31.91
#